data_AF-A0AA35TWP9-F1
#
_entry.id   AF-A0AA35TWP9-F1
#
_cell.length_a   1.000
_cell.length_b   1.000
_cell.length_c   1.000
_cell.angle_alpha   90.00
_cell.angle_beta   90.00
_cell.angle_gamma   90.00
#
_symmetry.space_group_name_H-M   'P 1'
#
loop_
_entity.id
_entity.type
_entity.pdbx_description
1 polymer ?
#
loop_
_entity_poly.entity_id
_entity_poly.type
_entity_poly.pdbx_seq_one_letter_code
_entity_poly.pdbx_strand_id
1 'polypeptide(L)'
;MEDHEQVWTVGSLKLEETLNRVGNTAGRLKELLAQEREWRERLENHPPLRVLPPDIERQRTEFSVMEQQYIDLQPAVSETLRQASMFAADHSLPLSPLKNCVPLYPDDLAQLHSSLSSTNEEVGQLVRNWSDRLRTRQSTANKFDQDYNGLMSWLKAKDEELLRAEAVAGVPDRVTAQITEVEELQRVVGGRRSDLTAVGAVSDSLCQEVVPEDSLALGDKMAGLKAAYEALERNIVARRRVLEDGLKQAREFVEQWEAAMAGVEAKSQELQGMSAVGVDIESVKNQLEEHKISEVQAAGKRLKEACSAKDGPAVTQQLDQLSAAWAKLNSDTLNRKHQLEDALLQLGQFHDALAQLLSWIADSTGKVSEAPPPGIKTEAVEMQLNELKSLDSAIASHESTVTSLNEAAQKLMSSNTAENTAAETEQDIASLNEKWDHLKALAAERRSSLDTALERAQRFHDNWKRESDWLTEAERRAYADWTPCGLPETCDEEIREHEVFMGEVQSHEEGLEALRGEGEELKGQGTPDDQKRVDLWVEDLAQRLDELGGAIDDRQVQLQQAREKAGEFDNSYRSLAARLEEKEATLRAQEPIHSEVEVVKRQLEENKEFLKGVAELEGQLDTLEGLGLLLAGGCMPDDKEVILQRTSDMRAMWDGLNSAAMERQSSLEESLLSLGEFEDAYSELWAWLTDALRQLGETEPITGDPDMVAAQLARHKALQKQLGARMSSRNAVTKAAKSPHEAEDRRRSSSPEEEVAGPGERVGEGLSDVCGQTEQTRGRLPGNWPVQVPISYFSSLLYFYYKVKCEIL
;
A
#
# COMPACT_ATOMS: atom_id res chain seq x y z
N MET A 1 105.63 -92.85 -158.96
CA MET A 1 104.53 -93.56 -158.26
C MET A 1 104.71 -93.54 -156.75
N GLU A 2 105.89 -93.27 -156.19
CA GLU A 2 106.08 -93.20 -154.72
C GLU A 2 105.66 -91.88 -154.05
N ASP A 3 105.55 -90.75 -154.78
CA ASP A 3 105.14 -89.47 -154.17
C ASP A 3 103.61 -89.31 -153.94
N HIS A 4 102.77 -90.18 -154.49
CA HIS A 4 101.30 -90.04 -154.36
C HIS A 4 100.70 -90.76 -153.14
N GLU A 5 101.45 -91.64 -152.45
CA GLU A 5 100.91 -92.47 -151.35
C GLU A 5 101.05 -91.79 -149.97
N GLN A 6 102.00 -90.87 -149.79
CA GLN A 6 102.19 -90.13 -148.53
C GLN A 6 101.17 -89.02 -148.28
N VAL A 7 100.53 -88.47 -149.31
CA VAL A 7 99.58 -87.34 -149.15
C VAL A 7 98.21 -87.80 -148.64
N TRP A 8 97.80 -89.05 -148.90
CA TRP A 8 96.45 -89.51 -148.58
C TRP A 8 96.30 -90.02 -147.13
N THR A 9 97.34 -90.61 -146.54
CA THR A 9 97.31 -91.13 -145.15
C THR A 9 97.21 -90.01 -144.11
N VAL A 10 97.81 -88.84 -144.38
CA VAL A 10 97.75 -87.68 -143.47
C VAL A 10 96.38 -86.99 -143.52
N GLY A 11 95.67 -87.04 -144.65
CA GLY A 11 94.33 -86.45 -144.80
C GLY A 11 93.21 -87.24 -144.11
N SER A 12 93.29 -88.58 -144.09
CA SER A 12 92.25 -89.45 -143.52
C SER A 12 92.17 -89.37 -141.99
N LEU A 13 93.32 -89.33 -141.29
CA LEU A 13 93.38 -89.29 -139.83
C LEU A 13 92.79 -88.00 -139.23
N LYS A 14 92.99 -86.86 -139.91
CA LYS A 14 92.46 -85.57 -139.45
C LYS A 14 90.93 -85.47 -139.57
N LEU A 15 90.33 -86.15 -140.54
CA LEU A 15 88.88 -86.15 -140.74
C LEU A 15 88.16 -86.95 -139.62
N GLU A 16 88.71 -88.10 -139.25
CA GLU A 16 88.13 -89.01 -138.25
C GLU A 16 88.20 -88.44 -136.82
N GLU A 17 89.30 -87.76 -136.46
CA GLU A 17 89.48 -87.12 -135.15
C GLU A 17 88.50 -85.96 -134.93
N THR A 18 88.22 -85.18 -135.99
CA THR A 18 87.32 -84.02 -135.91
C THR A 18 85.85 -84.45 -135.79
N LEU A 19 85.44 -85.52 -136.48
CA LEU A 19 84.06 -86.04 -136.43
C LEU A 19 83.71 -86.69 -135.09
N ASN A 20 84.67 -87.39 -134.44
CA ASN A 20 84.45 -87.98 -133.12
C ASN A 20 84.25 -86.92 -132.02
N ARG A 21 84.95 -85.78 -132.10
CA ARG A 21 84.78 -84.67 -131.14
C ARG A 21 83.38 -84.05 -131.22
N VAL A 22 82.84 -83.88 -132.42
CA VAL A 22 81.48 -83.35 -132.60
C VAL A 22 80.43 -84.33 -132.08
N GLY A 23 80.59 -85.64 -132.34
CA GLY A 23 79.68 -86.69 -131.85
C GLY A 23 79.57 -86.75 -130.32
N ASN A 24 80.71 -86.69 -129.61
CA ASN A 24 80.72 -86.73 -128.14
C ASN A 24 80.08 -85.49 -127.50
N THR A 25 80.34 -84.30 -128.06
CA THR A 25 79.80 -83.03 -127.54
C THR A 25 78.28 -82.97 -127.71
N ALA A 26 77.77 -83.40 -128.87
CA ALA A 26 76.33 -83.47 -129.13
C ALA A 26 75.61 -84.53 -128.26
N GLY A 27 76.28 -85.65 -127.94
CA GLY A 27 75.74 -86.67 -127.04
C GLY A 27 75.50 -86.15 -125.62
N ARG A 28 76.44 -85.38 -125.06
CA ARG A 28 76.34 -84.86 -123.68
C ARG A 28 75.31 -83.74 -123.54
N LEU A 29 75.13 -82.91 -124.56
CA LEU A 29 74.09 -81.87 -124.59
C LEU A 29 72.67 -82.46 -124.57
N LYS A 30 72.44 -83.62 -125.22
CA LYS A 30 71.16 -84.34 -125.15
C LYS A 30 70.85 -84.90 -123.75
N GLU A 31 71.88 -85.30 -123.00
CA GLU A 31 71.73 -85.85 -121.65
C GLU A 31 71.36 -84.77 -120.62
N LEU A 32 71.97 -83.58 -120.71
CA LEU A 32 71.64 -82.44 -119.85
C LEU A 32 70.20 -81.94 -120.04
N LEU A 33 69.69 -81.93 -121.28
CA LEU A 33 68.30 -81.58 -121.60
C LEU A 33 67.27 -82.53 -120.97
N ALA A 34 67.61 -83.81 -120.80
CA ALA A 34 66.72 -84.77 -120.16
C ALA A 34 66.58 -84.51 -118.66
N GLN A 35 67.67 -84.11 -118.00
CA GLN A 35 67.69 -83.76 -116.57
C GLN A 35 66.96 -82.43 -116.29
N GLU A 36 66.99 -81.49 -117.24
CA GLU A 36 66.30 -80.20 -117.14
C GLU A 36 64.76 -80.33 -117.06
N ARG A 37 64.18 -81.29 -117.81
CA ARG A 37 62.72 -81.53 -117.77
C ARG A 37 62.24 -82.01 -116.39
N GLU A 38 63.06 -82.79 -115.68
CA GLU A 38 62.70 -83.36 -114.37
C GLU A 38 62.56 -82.29 -113.28
N TRP A 39 63.46 -81.31 -113.22
CA TRP A 39 63.39 -80.25 -112.21
C TRP A 39 62.35 -79.16 -112.55
N ARG A 40 62.02 -78.96 -113.84
CA ARG A 40 60.96 -78.03 -114.27
C ARG A 40 59.60 -78.42 -113.67
N GLU A 41 59.27 -79.70 -113.71
CA GLU A 41 58.01 -80.23 -113.18
C GLU A 41 57.91 -80.11 -111.64
N ARG A 42 59.05 -80.09 -110.93
CA ARG A 42 59.13 -79.88 -109.48
C ARG A 42 58.94 -78.42 -109.05
N LEU A 43 59.44 -77.46 -109.83
CA LEU A 43 59.32 -76.02 -109.55
C LEU A 43 57.91 -75.48 -109.83
N GLU A 44 57.18 -76.06 -110.79
CA GLU A 44 55.82 -75.66 -111.14
C GLU A 44 54.74 -76.20 -110.17
N ASN A 45 54.95 -77.39 -109.57
CA ASN A 45 53.88 -78.11 -108.87
C ASN A 45 53.95 -78.10 -107.33
N HIS A 46 55.01 -77.60 -106.69
CA HIS A 46 55.15 -77.62 -105.22
C HIS A 46 55.29 -76.22 -104.59
N PRO A 47 54.60 -75.94 -103.46
CA PRO A 47 54.72 -74.66 -102.75
C PRO A 47 56.11 -74.51 -102.14
N PRO A 48 56.58 -73.27 -101.90
CA PRO A 48 58.00 -73.03 -101.76
C PRO A 48 58.62 -73.63 -100.50
N LEU A 49 59.51 -74.61 -100.68
CA LEU A 49 60.53 -74.96 -99.69
C LEU A 49 61.43 -73.75 -99.44
N ARG A 50 61.81 -73.51 -98.18
CA ARG A 50 62.47 -72.28 -97.70
C ARG A 50 63.77 -71.87 -98.43
N VAL A 51 64.36 -72.70 -99.29
CA VAL A 51 65.59 -72.43 -100.04
C VAL A 51 65.57 -73.16 -101.40
N LEU A 52 66.12 -72.54 -102.45
CA LEU A 52 66.26 -73.14 -103.78
C LEU A 52 67.23 -74.35 -103.76
N PRO A 53 66.95 -75.49 -104.41
CA PRO A 53 67.85 -76.65 -104.38
C PRO A 53 69.21 -76.40 -105.08
N PRO A 54 70.37 -76.74 -104.45
CA PRO A 54 71.71 -76.36 -104.92
C PRO A 54 72.20 -77.05 -106.20
N ASP A 55 71.59 -78.17 -106.62
CA ASP A 55 72.03 -78.93 -107.81
C ASP A 55 71.66 -78.23 -109.14
N ILE A 56 70.65 -77.35 -109.12
CA ILE A 56 70.10 -76.66 -110.30
C ILE A 56 71.08 -75.62 -110.87
N GLU A 57 71.79 -74.87 -110.01
CA GLU A 57 72.75 -73.86 -110.46
C GLU A 57 74.02 -74.47 -111.07
N ARG A 58 74.45 -75.65 -110.56
CA ARG A 58 75.63 -76.37 -111.04
C ARG A 58 75.42 -76.96 -112.44
N GLN A 59 74.25 -77.54 -112.71
CA GLN A 59 73.91 -78.08 -114.03
C GLN A 59 73.83 -76.98 -115.10
N ARG A 60 73.35 -75.79 -114.73
CA ARG A 60 73.23 -74.63 -115.63
C ARG A 60 74.59 -74.09 -116.10
N THR A 61 75.60 -74.13 -115.24
CA THR A 61 76.96 -73.71 -115.59
C THR A 61 77.63 -74.73 -116.52
N GLU A 62 77.40 -76.02 -116.31
CA GLU A 62 77.95 -77.10 -117.15
C GLU A 62 77.38 -77.07 -118.58
N PHE A 63 76.10 -76.73 -118.73
CA PHE A 63 75.43 -76.56 -120.02
C PHE A 63 76.05 -75.44 -120.88
N SER A 64 76.32 -74.27 -120.26
CA SER A 64 76.91 -73.13 -120.96
C SER A 64 78.31 -73.40 -121.51
N VAL A 65 79.11 -74.26 -120.83
CA VAL A 65 80.47 -74.62 -121.27
C VAL A 65 80.45 -75.56 -122.48
N MET A 66 79.56 -76.55 -122.47
CA MET A 66 79.45 -77.54 -123.55
C MET A 66 78.90 -76.92 -124.84
N GLU A 67 77.99 -75.94 -124.71
CA GLU A 67 77.45 -75.17 -125.82
C GLU A 67 78.55 -74.37 -126.55
N GLN A 68 79.46 -73.74 -125.81
CA GLN A 68 80.56 -72.98 -126.41
C GLN A 68 81.57 -73.87 -127.15
N GLN A 69 81.92 -75.04 -126.58
CA GLN A 69 82.82 -76.01 -127.24
C GLN A 69 82.27 -76.53 -128.57
N TYR A 70 80.95 -76.64 -128.69
CA TYR A 70 80.30 -77.09 -129.91
C TYR A 70 80.35 -76.02 -131.02
N ILE A 71 80.18 -74.74 -130.67
CA ILE A 71 80.26 -73.61 -131.61
C ILE A 71 81.68 -73.52 -132.22
N ASP A 72 82.73 -73.71 -131.42
CA ASP A 72 84.12 -73.57 -131.86
C ASP A 72 84.56 -74.67 -132.87
N LEU A 73 83.91 -75.84 -132.87
CA LEU A 73 84.28 -76.98 -133.73
C LEU A 73 83.69 -76.92 -135.15
N GLN A 74 82.64 -76.10 -135.38
CA GLN A 74 81.94 -76.03 -136.66
C GLN A 74 82.82 -75.65 -137.87
N PRO A 75 83.71 -74.65 -137.81
CA PRO A 75 84.47 -74.21 -138.99
C PRO A 75 85.46 -75.28 -139.49
N ALA A 76 86.03 -76.06 -138.58
CA ALA A 76 87.05 -77.07 -138.89
C ALA A 76 86.48 -78.25 -139.69
N VAL A 77 85.23 -78.64 -139.43
CA VAL A 77 84.57 -79.75 -140.14
C VAL A 77 84.25 -79.38 -141.59
N SER A 78 83.78 -78.16 -141.82
CA SER A 78 83.40 -77.68 -143.16
C SER A 78 84.60 -77.57 -144.12
N GLU A 79 85.75 -77.07 -143.67
CA GLU A 79 86.94 -76.91 -144.52
C GLU A 79 87.57 -78.26 -144.89
N THR A 80 87.55 -79.23 -143.98
CA THR A 80 88.14 -80.55 -144.21
C THR A 80 87.34 -81.38 -145.23
N LEU A 81 86.00 -81.25 -145.21
CA LEU A 81 85.11 -81.85 -146.22
C LEU A 81 85.31 -81.26 -147.63
N ARG A 82 85.62 -79.97 -147.70
CA ARG A 82 85.91 -79.27 -148.97
C ARG A 82 87.22 -79.78 -149.60
N GLN A 83 88.28 -79.92 -148.79
CA GLN A 83 89.58 -80.40 -149.26
C GLN A 83 89.55 -81.87 -149.71
N ALA A 84 88.83 -82.74 -148.99
CA ALA A 84 88.66 -84.14 -149.38
C ALA A 84 87.89 -84.29 -150.72
N SER A 85 86.91 -83.42 -150.96
CA SER A 85 86.13 -83.41 -152.20
C SER A 85 86.95 -82.97 -153.41
N MET A 86 87.82 -81.97 -153.25
CA MET A 86 88.71 -81.49 -154.32
C MET A 86 89.74 -82.55 -154.73
N PHE A 87 90.37 -83.22 -153.76
CA PHE A 87 91.40 -84.23 -154.03
C PHE A 87 90.86 -85.45 -154.79
N ALA A 88 89.64 -85.89 -154.48
CA ALA A 88 88.98 -87.00 -155.15
C ALA A 88 88.64 -86.68 -156.62
N ALA A 89 88.30 -85.41 -156.93
CA ALA A 89 88.04 -84.97 -158.29
C ALA A 89 89.31 -84.99 -159.17
N ASP A 90 90.45 -84.55 -158.63
CA ASP A 90 91.71 -84.48 -159.38
C ASP A 90 92.32 -85.86 -159.71
N HIS A 91 92.05 -86.91 -158.92
CA HIS A 91 92.64 -88.24 -159.11
C HIS A 91 91.69 -89.28 -159.75
N SER A 92 90.51 -88.86 -160.24
CA SER A 92 89.54 -89.76 -160.88
C SER A 92 89.14 -90.99 -160.03
N LEU A 93 89.16 -90.86 -158.70
CA LEU A 93 88.69 -91.90 -157.78
C LEU A 93 87.16 -91.75 -157.60
N PRO A 94 86.37 -92.84 -157.64
CA PRO A 94 84.93 -92.76 -157.38
C PRO A 94 84.65 -92.30 -155.94
N LEU A 95 83.87 -91.23 -155.79
CA LEU A 95 83.50 -90.55 -154.52
C LEU A 95 82.61 -91.38 -153.57
N SER A 96 82.25 -92.61 -153.93
CA SER A 96 81.36 -93.51 -153.18
C SER A 96 81.78 -93.78 -151.72
N PRO A 97 83.07 -93.93 -151.37
CA PRO A 97 83.49 -94.22 -149.99
C PRO A 97 83.31 -93.05 -149.00
N LEU A 98 83.24 -91.80 -149.48
CA LEU A 98 83.14 -90.60 -148.62
C LEU A 98 81.72 -90.34 -148.08
N LYS A 99 80.67 -90.86 -148.73
CA LYS A 99 79.26 -90.66 -148.32
C LYS A 99 78.87 -91.39 -147.03
N ASN A 100 79.61 -92.42 -146.63
CA ASN A 100 79.28 -93.23 -145.45
C ASN A 100 80.04 -92.81 -144.18
N CYS A 101 80.93 -91.80 -144.25
CA CYS A 101 81.83 -91.45 -143.14
C CYS A 101 81.44 -90.16 -142.38
N VAL A 102 80.33 -89.49 -142.71
CA VAL A 102 79.92 -88.22 -142.07
C VAL A 102 78.58 -88.42 -141.35
N PRO A 103 78.51 -88.38 -140.01
CA PRO A 103 77.31 -88.79 -139.26
C PRO A 103 76.16 -87.78 -139.22
N LEU A 104 76.39 -86.49 -139.47
CA LEU A 104 75.36 -85.45 -139.31
C LEU A 104 75.54 -84.34 -140.34
N TYR A 105 74.43 -83.95 -140.98
CA TYR A 105 74.38 -82.85 -141.95
C TYR A 105 74.22 -81.50 -141.23
N PRO A 106 74.67 -80.38 -141.83
CA PRO A 106 74.68 -79.04 -141.20
C PRO A 106 73.31 -78.51 -140.73
N ASP A 107 72.21 -78.88 -141.40
CA ASP A 107 70.87 -78.35 -141.08
C ASP A 107 70.30 -78.91 -139.76
N ASP A 108 70.58 -80.19 -139.44
CA ASP A 108 70.14 -80.84 -138.20
C ASP A 108 70.85 -80.28 -136.96
N LEU A 109 72.10 -79.82 -137.14
CA LEU A 109 72.95 -79.26 -136.09
C LEU A 109 72.51 -77.85 -135.66
N ALA A 110 71.93 -77.06 -136.57
CA ALA A 110 71.41 -75.72 -136.29
C ALA A 110 70.08 -75.74 -135.52
N GLN A 111 69.19 -76.70 -135.85
CA GLN A 111 67.91 -76.87 -135.15
C GLN A 111 68.10 -77.24 -133.66
N LEU A 112 69.10 -78.07 -133.34
CA LEU A 112 69.36 -78.52 -131.96
C LEU A 112 69.79 -77.34 -131.08
N HIS A 113 70.73 -76.51 -131.54
CA HIS A 113 71.24 -75.37 -130.78
C HIS A 113 70.16 -74.32 -130.48
N SER A 114 69.27 -74.03 -131.45
CA SER A 114 68.14 -73.12 -131.24
C SER A 114 67.17 -73.58 -130.15
N SER A 115 66.88 -74.89 -130.06
CA SER A 115 65.99 -75.43 -129.01
C SER A 115 66.64 -75.42 -127.62
N LEU A 116 67.97 -75.65 -127.53
CA LEU A 116 68.72 -75.64 -126.27
C LEU A 116 68.83 -74.24 -125.65
N SER A 117 69.12 -73.23 -126.45
CA SER A 117 69.29 -71.86 -125.94
C SER A 117 67.97 -71.27 -125.40
N SER A 118 66.86 -71.58 -126.06
CA SER A 118 65.51 -71.15 -125.65
C SER A 118 65.08 -71.71 -124.29
N THR A 119 65.46 -72.95 -123.96
CA THR A 119 65.04 -73.65 -122.73
C THR A 119 65.78 -73.12 -121.49
N ASN A 120 67.09 -72.87 -121.61
CA ASN A 120 67.90 -72.30 -120.53
C ASN A 120 67.47 -70.87 -120.11
N GLU A 121 66.96 -70.06 -121.04
CA GLU A 121 66.43 -68.72 -120.74
C GLU A 121 65.12 -68.78 -119.93
N GLU A 122 64.22 -69.72 -120.27
CA GLU A 122 62.95 -69.92 -119.57
C GLU A 122 63.14 -70.40 -118.11
N VAL A 123 64.07 -71.33 -117.87
CA VAL A 123 64.39 -71.81 -116.52
C VAL A 123 65.02 -70.68 -115.67
N GLY A 124 65.83 -69.83 -116.29
CA GLY A 124 66.39 -68.64 -115.63
C GLY A 124 65.33 -67.61 -115.19
N GLN A 125 64.16 -67.57 -115.83
CA GLN A 125 63.05 -66.70 -115.40
C GLN A 125 62.29 -67.28 -114.18
N LEU A 126 62.07 -68.60 -114.13
CA LEU A 126 61.37 -69.26 -113.02
C LEU A 126 62.09 -69.08 -111.67
N VAL A 127 63.41 -69.24 -111.63
CA VAL A 127 64.21 -69.09 -110.40
C VAL A 127 64.22 -67.65 -109.87
N ARG A 128 64.27 -66.65 -110.77
CA ARG A 128 64.17 -65.22 -110.41
C ARG A 128 62.82 -64.92 -109.76
N ASN A 129 61.73 -65.39 -110.37
CA ASN A 129 60.37 -65.20 -109.88
C ASN A 129 60.16 -65.82 -108.48
N TRP A 130 60.76 -66.97 -108.22
CA TRP A 130 60.69 -67.64 -106.92
C TRP A 130 61.43 -66.89 -105.80
N SER A 131 62.59 -66.32 -106.11
CA SER A 131 63.39 -65.53 -105.16
C SER A 131 62.70 -64.22 -104.77
N ASP A 132 62.02 -63.57 -105.71
CA ASP A 132 61.27 -62.35 -105.45
C ASP A 132 60.06 -62.60 -104.53
N ARG A 133 59.36 -63.73 -104.70
CA ARG A 133 58.23 -64.12 -103.82
C ARG A 133 58.63 -64.39 -102.36
N LEU A 134 59.81 -64.95 -102.12
CA LEU A 134 60.30 -65.14 -100.74
C LEU A 134 60.68 -63.82 -100.08
N ARG A 135 61.27 -62.88 -100.84
CA ARG A 135 61.68 -61.57 -100.33
C ARG A 135 60.48 -60.69 -99.98
N THR A 136 59.43 -60.68 -100.81
CA THR A 136 58.19 -59.96 -100.52
C THR A 136 57.52 -60.50 -99.26
N ARG A 137 57.41 -61.83 -99.12
CA ARG A 137 56.81 -62.46 -97.93
C ARG A 137 57.54 -62.13 -96.63
N GLN A 138 58.88 -62.15 -96.63
CA GLN A 138 59.66 -61.80 -95.44
C GLN A 138 59.50 -60.33 -95.04
N SER A 139 59.39 -59.43 -96.02
CA SER A 139 59.07 -58.02 -95.76
C SER A 139 57.68 -57.85 -95.13
N THR A 140 56.68 -58.58 -95.59
CA THR A 140 55.32 -58.51 -95.05
C THR A 140 55.24 -59.07 -93.62
N ALA A 141 55.92 -60.17 -93.32
CA ALA A 141 56.00 -60.75 -91.98
C ALA A 141 56.64 -59.81 -90.95
N ASN A 142 57.76 -59.17 -91.30
CA ASN A 142 58.43 -58.21 -90.42
C ASN A 142 57.56 -56.98 -90.14
N LYS A 143 56.82 -56.52 -91.16
CA LYS A 143 55.88 -55.40 -91.00
C LYS A 143 54.75 -55.75 -90.04
N PHE A 144 54.18 -56.95 -90.14
CA PHE A 144 53.16 -57.43 -89.21
C PHE A 144 53.65 -57.42 -87.75
N ASP A 145 54.82 -58.01 -87.46
CA ASP A 145 55.34 -58.05 -86.09
C ASP A 145 55.68 -56.65 -85.55
N GLN A 146 56.18 -55.74 -86.40
CA GLN A 146 56.44 -54.35 -86.00
C GLN A 146 55.16 -53.61 -85.63
N ASP A 147 54.14 -53.68 -86.49
CA ASP A 147 52.87 -52.96 -86.30
C ASP A 147 52.06 -53.58 -85.14
N TYR A 148 52.08 -54.91 -84.99
CA TYR A 148 51.46 -55.65 -83.88
C TYR A 148 52.04 -55.25 -82.52
N ASN A 149 53.37 -55.33 -82.38
CA ASN A 149 54.04 -55.03 -81.11
C ASN A 149 53.93 -53.54 -80.75
N GLY A 150 53.98 -52.66 -81.76
CA GLY A 150 53.77 -51.22 -81.57
C GLY A 150 52.37 -50.90 -81.03
N LEU A 151 51.33 -51.51 -81.61
CA LEU A 151 49.96 -51.28 -81.17
C LEU A 151 49.68 -51.92 -79.79
N MET A 152 50.21 -53.13 -79.52
CA MET A 152 50.08 -53.78 -78.20
C MET A 152 50.76 -53.00 -77.07
N SER A 153 51.96 -52.48 -77.29
CA SER A 153 52.67 -51.65 -76.29
C SER A 153 51.90 -50.37 -75.99
N TRP A 154 51.31 -49.76 -77.02
CA TRP A 154 50.55 -48.53 -76.87
C TRP A 154 49.22 -48.77 -76.12
N LEU A 155 48.53 -49.87 -76.41
CA LEU A 155 47.31 -50.26 -75.69
C LEU A 155 47.56 -50.45 -74.19
N LYS A 156 48.65 -51.13 -73.82
CA LYS A 156 49.03 -51.30 -72.41
C LYS A 156 49.36 -49.98 -71.71
N ALA A 157 50.09 -49.09 -72.37
CA ALA A 157 50.43 -47.79 -71.81
C ALA A 157 49.18 -46.92 -71.54
N LYS A 158 48.18 -46.97 -72.42
CA LYS A 158 46.92 -46.24 -72.25
C LYS A 158 45.99 -46.84 -71.20
N ASP A 159 46.00 -48.17 -71.03
CA ASP A 159 45.28 -48.82 -69.92
C ASP A 159 45.89 -48.44 -68.56
N GLU A 160 47.22 -48.33 -68.46
CA GLU A 160 47.88 -47.82 -67.25
C GLU A 160 47.62 -46.33 -66.98
N GLU A 161 47.51 -45.49 -68.02
CA GLU A 161 47.16 -44.07 -67.88
C GLU A 161 45.75 -43.90 -67.31
N LEU A 162 44.79 -44.73 -67.74
CA LEU A 162 43.44 -44.77 -67.21
C LEU A 162 43.40 -45.20 -65.73
N LEU A 163 44.32 -46.08 -65.31
CA LEU A 163 44.43 -46.56 -63.92
C LEU A 163 45.11 -45.54 -62.98
N ARG A 164 46.00 -44.67 -63.48
CA ARG A 164 46.68 -43.64 -62.66
C ARG A 164 45.78 -42.44 -62.32
N ALA A 165 44.69 -42.23 -63.05
CA ALA A 165 43.75 -41.16 -62.75
C ALA A 165 43.00 -41.46 -61.44
N GLU A 166 43.48 -40.93 -60.30
CA GLU A 166 42.85 -41.08 -58.97
C GLU A 166 41.38 -40.63 -58.96
N ALA A 167 40.52 -41.26 -58.15
CA ALA A 167 39.13 -40.84 -58.00
C ALA A 167 39.03 -39.58 -57.13
N VAL A 168 38.64 -38.43 -57.71
CA VAL A 168 38.37 -37.22 -56.93
C VAL A 168 36.93 -37.28 -56.41
N ALA A 169 36.76 -37.57 -55.12
CA ALA A 169 35.46 -37.50 -54.46
C ALA A 169 35.12 -36.05 -54.05
N GLY A 170 33.91 -35.59 -54.38
CA GLY A 170 33.24 -34.50 -53.65
C GLY A 170 33.35 -33.07 -54.18
N VAL A 171 33.95 -32.81 -55.35
CA VAL A 171 33.98 -31.45 -55.94
C VAL A 171 33.52 -31.51 -57.41
N PRO A 172 32.32 -30.99 -57.76
CA PRO A 172 31.76 -31.08 -59.11
C PRO A 172 32.69 -30.60 -60.22
N ASP A 173 33.42 -29.49 -60.01
CA ASP A 173 34.34 -28.93 -61.01
C ASP A 173 35.53 -29.85 -61.29
N ARG A 174 36.06 -30.52 -60.25
CA ARG A 174 37.20 -31.43 -60.38
C ARG A 174 36.80 -32.75 -61.04
N VAL A 175 35.61 -33.27 -60.73
CA VAL A 175 35.05 -34.46 -61.40
C VAL A 175 34.73 -34.16 -62.86
N THR A 176 34.22 -32.97 -63.16
CA THR A 176 33.98 -32.50 -64.54
C THR A 176 35.28 -32.46 -65.35
N ALA A 177 36.37 -31.94 -64.78
CA ALA A 177 37.68 -31.93 -65.43
C ALA A 177 38.22 -33.34 -65.73
N GLN A 178 38.02 -34.32 -64.84
CA GLN A 178 38.42 -35.71 -65.08
C GLN A 178 37.57 -36.41 -66.14
N ILE A 179 36.27 -36.09 -66.25
CA ILE A 179 35.42 -36.58 -67.33
C ILE A 179 35.97 -36.10 -68.68
N THR A 180 36.36 -34.81 -68.78
CA THR A 180 36.96 -34.26 -70.01
C THR A 180 38.28 -34.96 -70.38
N GLU A 181 39.10 -35.34 -69.40
CA GLU A 181 40.34 -36.09 -69.62
C GLU A 181 40.07 -37.52 -70.12
N VAL A 182 39.05 -38.20 -69.58
CA VAL A 182 38.63 -39.55 -70.04
C VAL A 182 37.96 -39.49 -71.43
N GLU A 183 37.22 -38.44 -71.76
CA GLU A 183 36.67 -38.20 -73.10
C GLU A 183 37.76 -38.01 -74.14
N GLU A 184 38.83 -37.29 -73.79
CA GLU A 184 39.99 -37.12 -74.66
C GLU A 184 40.75 -38.44 -74.84
N LEU A 185 40.89 -39.25 -73.79
CA LEU A 185 41.41 -40.62 -73.90
C LEU A 185 40.57 -41.49 -74.82
N GLN A 186 39.24 -41.39 -74.76
CA GLN A 186 38.32 -42.13 -75.63
C GLN A 186 38.50 -41.72 -77.11
N ARG A 187 38.70 -40.42 -77.38
CA ARG A 187 38.98 -39.89 -78.72
C ARG A 187 40.31 -40.41 -79.26
N VAL A 188 41.36 -40.39 -78.44
CA VAL A 188 42.70 -40.87 -78.78
C VAL A 188 42.71 -42.38 -79.04
N VAL A 189 41.97 -43.16 -78.25
CA VAL A 189 41.81 -44.61 -78.47
C VAL A 189 41.07 -44.89 -79.77
N GLY A 190 39.91 -44.27 -79.98
CA GLY A 190 39.10 -44.44 -81.20
C GLY A 190 39.84 -44.07 -82.49
N GLY A 191 40.77 -43.10 -82.44
CA GLY A 191 41.57 -42.68 -83.60
C GLY A 191 42.52 -43.75 -84.16
N ARG A 192 42.86 -44.78 -83.36
CA ARG A 192 43.75 -45.88 -83.80
C ARG A 192 43.00 -47.15 -84.24
N ARG A 193 41.67 -47.09 -84.38
CA ARG A 193 40.86 -48.21 -84.88
C ARG A 193 41.28 -48.63 -86.29
N SER A 194 41.66 -47.67 -87.13
CA SER A 194 42.21 -47.91 -88.46
C SER A 194 43.50 -48.73 -88.43
N ASP A 195 44.34 -48.52 -87.42
CA ASP A 195 45.61 -49.22 -87.26
C ASP A 195 45.36 -50.69 -86.91
N LEU A 196 44.39 -50.98 -86.03
CA LEU A 196 43.94 -52.35 -85.74
C LEU A 196 43.44 -53.07 -87.00
N THR A 197 42.67 -52.38 -87.84
CA THR A 197 42.20 -52.95 -89.12
C THR A 197 43.33 -53.14 -90.13
N ALA A 198 44.31 -52.25 -90.16
CA ALA A 198 45.47 -52.35 -91.05
C ALA A 198 46.37 -53.53 -90.67
N VAL A 199 46.64 -53.74 -89.37
CA VAL A 199 47.38 -54.91 -88.88
C VAL A 199 46.62 -56.21 -89.18
N GLY A 200 45.29 -56.18 -89.06
CA GLY A 200 44.43 -57.31 -89.46
C GLY A 200 44.52 -57.64 -90.94
N ALA A 201 44.44 -56.65 -91.84
CA ALA A 201 44.58 -56.87 -93.28
C ALA A 201 45.95 -57.44 -93.67
N VAL A 202 47.01 -57.00 -92.99
CA VAL A 202 48.37 -57.56 -93.18
C VAL A 202 48.42 -59.02 -92.68
N SER A 203 47.81 -59.33 -91.53
CA SER A 203 47.68 -60.70 -91.02
C SER A 203 46.94 -61.61 -91.99
N ASP A 204 45.80 -61.15 -92.53
CA ASP A 204 44.98 -61.92 -93.47
C ASP A 204 45.72 -62.21 -94.77
N SER A 205 46.49 -61.23 -95.27
CA SER A 205 47.36 -61.40 -96.44
C SER A 205 48.49 -62.40 -96.18
N LEU A 206 49.05 -62.43 -94.97
CA LEU A 206 50.04 -63.43 -94.58
C LEU A 206 49.41 -64.82 -94.50
N CYS A 207 48.25 -64.96 -93.85
CA CYS A 207 47.54 -66.23 -93.64
C CYS A 207 47.24 -67.00 -94.92
N GLN A 208 47.07 -66.32 -96.07
CA GLN A 208 46.86 -66.96 -97.39
C GLN A 208 48.13 -67.61 -97.97
N GLU A 209 49.31 -67.24 -97.47
CA GLU A 209 50.61 -67.68 -98.01
C GLU A 209 51.40 -68.59 -97.07
N VAL A 210 50.98 -68.74 -95.81
CA VAL A 210 51.62 -69.61 -94.78
C VAL A 210 50.97 -70.99 -94.70
N VAL A 211 51.71 -71.93 -94.08
CA VAL A 211 51.17 -73.24 -93.73
C VAL A 211 50.11 -73.12 -92.63
N PRO A 212 49.14 -74.06 -92.52
CA PRO A 212 48.01 -73.95 -91.61
C PRO A 212 48.35 -73.74 -90.13
N GLU A 213 49.46 -74.32 -89.63
CA GLU A 213 49.91 -74.15 -88.23
C GLU A 213 50.33 -72.70 -87.93
N ASP A 214 51.09 -72.06 -88.82
CA ASP A 214 51.53 -70.67 -88.67
C ASP A 214 50.35 -69.69 -88.80
N SER A 215 49.36 -70.02 -89.64
CA SER A 215 48.12 -69.24 -89.83
C SER A 215 47.26 -69.18 -88.55
N LEU A 216 47.18 -70.30 -87.81
CA LEU A 216 46.50 -70.36 -86.51
C LEU A 216 47.20 -69.48 -85.46
N ALA A 217 48.53 -69.55 -85.35
CA ALA A 217 49.29 -68.73 -84.41
C ALA A 217 49.19 -67.21 -84.70
N LEU A 218 49.14 -66.83 -85.99
CA LEU A 218 48.86 -65.45 -86.44
C LEU A 218 47.43 -65.02 -86.06
N GLY A 219 46.45 -65.90 -86.23
CA GLY A 219 45.06 -65.69 -85.80
C GLY A 219 44.93 -65.45 -84.29
N ASP A 220 45.60 -66.25 -83.47
CA ASP A 220 45.59 -66.11 -82.01
C ASP A 220 46.23 -64.79 -81.54
N LYS A 221 47.36 -64.39 -82.16
CA LYS A 221 47.96 -63.07 -81.92
C LYS A 221 46.96 -61.95 -82.21
N MET A 222 46.30 -61.97 -83.37
CA MET A 222 45.31 -60.97 -83.77
C MET A 222 44.07 -60.96 -82.87
N ALA A 223 43.61 -62.12 -82.41
CA ALA A 223 42.53 -62.22 -81.43
C ALA A 223 42.93 -61.56 -80.10
N GLY A 224 44.16 -61.79 -79.63
CA GLY A 224 44.70 -61.14 -78.43
C GLY A 224 44.79 -59.62 -78.54
N LEU A 225 45.22 -59.09 -79.69
CA LEU A 225 45.29 -57.64 -79.94
C LEU A 225 43.89 -57.00 -80.03
N LYS A 226 42.93 -57.65 -80.71
CA LYS A 226 41.53 -57.20 -80.74
C LYS A 226 40.92 -57.18 -79.33
N ALA A 227 41.12 -58.25 -78.55
CA ALA A 227 40.62 -58.34 -77.18
C ALA A 227 41.20 -57.26 -76.26
N ALA A 228 42.50 -56.94 -76.40
CA ALA A 228 43.15 -55.88 -75.64
C ALA A 228 42.59 -54.48 -75.99
N TYR A 229 42.35 -54.22 -77.28
CA TYR A 229 41.76 -52.97 -77.74
C TYR A 229 40.32 -52.80 -77.23
N GLU A 230 39.49 -53.84 -77.32
CA GLU A 230 38.11 -53.86 -76.83
C GLU A 230 38.02 -53.80 -75.29
N ALA A 231 39.01 -54.33 -74.57
CA ALA A 231 39.10 -54.21 -73.12
C ALA A 231 39.36 -52.76 -72.69
N LEU A 232 40.30 -52.07 -73.35
CA LEU A 232 40.58 -50.65 -73.09
C LEU A 232 39.36 -49.77 -73.42
N GLU A 233 38.67 -50.00 -74.55
CA GLU A 233 37.42 -49.28 -74.88
C GLU A 233 36.35 -49.47 -73.79
N ARG A 234 36.18 -50.70 -73.26
CA ARG A 234 35.24 -50.96 -72.16
C ARG A 234 35.64 -50.30 -70.85
N ASN A 235 36.93 -50.33 -70.50
CA ASN A 235 37.43 -49.72 -69.27
C ASN A 235 37.24 -48.19 -69.26
N ILE A 236 37.48 -47.52 -70.40
CA ILE A 236 37.27 -46.07 -70.56
C ILE A 236 35.78 -45.73 -70.34
N VAL A 237 34.87 -46.46 -70.97
CA VAL A 237 33.42 -46.25 -70.83
C VAL A 237 32.96 -46.51 -69.38
N ALA A 238 33.48 -47.57 -68.74
CA ALA A 238 33.15 -47.87 -67.35
C ALA A 238 33.65 -46.76 -66.40
N ARG A 239 34.86 -46.24 -66.61
CA ARG A 239 35.42 -45.14 -65.81
C ARG A 239 34.62 -43.84 -65.99
N ARG A 240 34.24 -43.51 -67.22
CA ARG A 240 33.39 -42.35 -67.53
C ARG A 240 32.05 -42.42 -66.81
N ARG A 241 31.38 -43.57 -66.86
CA ARG A 241 30.09 -43.78 -66.19
C ARG A 241 30.18 -43.59 -64.66
N VAL A 242 31.23 -44.12 -64.03
CA VAL A 242 31.46 -43.93 -62.59
C VAL A 242 31.69 -42.45 -62.23
N LEU A 243 32.42 -41.72 -63.07
CA LEU A 243 32.66 -40.28 -62.88
C LEU A 243 31.38 -39.46 -63.13
N GLU A 244 30.57 -39.81 -64.13
CA GLU A 244 29.27 -39.16 -64.42
C GLU A 244 28.25 -39.38 -63.29
N ASP A 245 28.14 -40.62 -62.79
CA ASP A 245 27.27 -40.94 -61.65
C ASP A 245 27.75 -40.22 -60.37
N GLY A 246 29.07 -40.13 -60.15
CA GLY A 246 29.67 -39.38 -59.05
C GLY A 246 29.46 -37.85 -59.16
N LEU A 247 29.54 -37.29 -60.37
CA LEU A 247 29.27 -35.87 -60.63
C LEU A 247 27.81 -35.53 -60.34
N LYS A 248 26.87 -36.41 -60.74
CA LYS A 248 25.45 -36.24 -60.47
C LYS A 248 25.17 -36.20 -58.96
N GLN A 249 25.71 -37.16 -58.21
CA GLN A 249 25.56 -37.20 -56.75
C GLN A 249 26.18 -35.97 -56.07
N ALA A 250 27.35 -35.52 -56.52
CA ALA A 250 28.00 -34.32 -55.97
C ALA A 250 27.20 -33.03 -56.25
N ARG A 251 26.57 -32.90 -57.41
CA ARG A 251 25.70 -31.76 -57.73
C ARG A 251 24.41 -31.77 -56.92
N GLU A 252 23.76 -32.93 -56.80
CA GLU A 252 22.56 -33.09 -55.97
C GLU A 252 22.84 -32.75 -54.50
N PHE A 253 24.02 -33.10 -53.97
CA PHE A 253 24.44 -32.71 -52.62
C PHE A 253 24.62 -31.20 -52.48
N VAL A 254 25.35 -30.55 -53.41
CA VAL A 254 25.58 -29.10 -53.35
C VAL A 254 24.26 -28.32 -53.45
N GLU A 255 23.35 -28.73 -54.33
CA GLU A 255 22.03 -28.11 -54.47
C GLU A 255 21.20 -28.24 -53.18
N GLN A 256 21.19 -29.43 -52.56
CA GLN A 256 20.51 -29.65 -51.28
C GLN A 256 21.14 -28.84 -50.14
N TRP A 257 22.47 -28.71 -50.11
CA TRP A 257 23.18 -27.91 -49.11
C TRP A 257 22.91 -26.41 -49.27
N GLU A 258 22.96 -25.88 -50.50
CA GLU A 258 22.65 -24.47 -50.78
C GLU A 258 21.19 -24.14 -50.44
N ALA A 259 20.24 -25.02 -50.79
CA ALA A 259 18.84 -24.86 -50.41
C ALA A 259 18.65 -24.88 -48.88
N ALA A 260 19.36 -25.77 -48.16
CA ALA A 260 19.30 -25.85 -46.70
C ALA A 260 19.92 -24.60 -46.04
N MET A 261 21.08 -24.14 -46.50
CA MET A 261 21.72 -22.90 -46.02
C MET A 261 20.82 -21.68 -46.28
N ALA A 262 20.25 -21.55 -47.48
CA ALA A 262 19.33 -20.47 -47.81
C ALA A 262 18.08 -20.49 -46.91
N GLY A 263 17.56 -21.67 -46.58
CA GLY A 263 16.45 -21.84 -45.64
C GLY A 263 16.80 -21.39 -44.21
N VAL A 264 18.00 -21.74 -43.72
CA VAL A 264 18.50 -21.31 -42.40
C VAL A 264 18.73 -19.79 -42.38
N GLU A 265 19.32 -19.22 -43.42
CA GLU A 265 19.59 -17.77 -43.56
C GLU A 265 18.29 -16.96 -43.63
N ALA A 266 17.32 -17.40 -44.44
CA ALA A 266 16.03 -16.74 -44.57
C ALA A 266 15.26 -16.72 -43.24
N LYS A 267 15.23 -17.84 -42.52
CA LYS A 267 14.58 -17.89 -41.21
C LYS A 267 15.37 -17.10 -40.15
N SER A 268 16.69 -17.03 -40.25
CA SER A 268 17.51 -16.15 -39.41
C SER A 268 17.25 -14.67 -39.66
N GLN A 269 17.07 -14.25 -40.92
CA GLN A 269 16.69 -12.87 -41.26
C GLN A 269 15.28 -12.54 -40.79
N GLU A 270 14.34 -13.48 -40.92
CA GLU A 270 12.99 -13.32 -40.36
C GLU A 270 13.05 -13.13 -38.83
N LEU A 271 13.92 -13.89 -38.13
CA LEU A 271 14.13 -13.76 -36.68
C LEU A 271 14.77 -12.41 -36.29
N GLN A 272 15.69 -11.90 -37.11
CA GLN A 272 16.34 -10.59 -36.91
C GLN A 272 15.42 -9.40 -37.27
N GLY A 273 14.51 -9.61 -38.22
CA GLY A 273 13.50 -8.64 -38.62
C GLY A 273 12.27 -8.61 -37.71
N MET A 274 12.23 -9.46 -36.68
CA MET A 274 11.14 -9.46 -35.69
C MET A 274 11.10 -8.10 -34.98
N SER A 275 9.88 -7.61 -34.75
CA SER A 275 9.65 -6.45 -33.90
C SER A 275 10.09 -6.73 -32.46
N ALA A 276 10.26 -5.68 -31.65
CA ALA A 276 10.48 -5.83 -30.23
C ALA A 276 9.38 -6.70 -29.58
N VAL A 277 9.67 -7.25 -28.40
CA VAL A 277 8.69 -8.05 -27.66
C VAL A 277 7.41 -7.21 -27.49
N GLY A 278 6.24 -7.82 -27.66
CA GLY A 278 4.96 -7.16 -27.41
C GLY A 278 4.89 -6.58 -25.99
N VAL A 279 4.12 -5.52 -25.79
CA VAL A 279 4.01 -4.81 -24.49
C VAL A 279 2.72 -5.14 -23.75
N ASP A 280 1.81 -5.90 -24.38
CA ASP A 280 0.57 -6.39 -23.81
C ASP A 280 0.47 -7.92 -23.99
N ILE A 281 -0.33 -8.56 -23.13
CA ILE A 281 -0.47 -10.02 -23.09
C ILE A 281 -0.94 -10.59 -24.44
N GLU A 282 -1.79 -9.86 -25.17
CA GLU A 282 -2.36 -10.33 -26.42
C GLU A 282 -1.34 -10.22 -27.57
N SER A 283 -0.56 -9.15 -27.64
CA SER A 283 0.56 -8.99 -28.57
C SER A 283 1.66 -10.02 -28.35
N VAL A 284 2.06 -10.29 -27.10
CA VAL A 284 3.08 -11.32 -26.84
C VAL A 284 2.54 -12.72 -27.12
N LYS A 285 1.25 -13.00 -26.84
CA LYS A 285 0.60 -14.25 -27.25
C LYS A 285 0.56 -14.39 -28.78
N ASN A 286 0.20 -13.32 -29.50
CA ASN A 286 0.18 -13.31 -30.95
C ASN A 286 1.59 -13.53 -31.52
N GLN A 287 2.62 -12.89 -30.97
CA GLN A 287 4.02 -13.17 -31.36
C GLN A 287 4.42 -14.63 -31.06
N LEU A 288 3.91 -15.24 -30.00
CA LEU A 288 4.16 -16.65 -29.68
C LEU A 288 3.43 -17.61 -30.65
N GLU A 289 2.20 -17.28 -31.05
CA GLU A 289 1.38 -18.08 -31.97
C GLU A 289 1.77 -17.91 -33.44
N GLU A 290 1.98 -16.67 -33.90
CA GLU A 290 2.24 -16.29 -35.29
C GLU A 290 3.60 -16.81 -35.79
N HIS A 291 4.59 -16.89 -34.91
CA HIS A 291 5.94 -17.30 -35.27
C HIS A 291 6.22 -18.80 -35.15
N LYS A 292 5.20 -19.62 -34.83
CA LYS A 292 5.22 -21.10 -34.72
C LYS A 292 6.63 -21.66 -34.65
N ILE A 293 7.31 -21.43 -33.52
CA ILE A 293 8.69 -21.86 -33.29
C ILE A 293 8.87 -23.38 -33.50
N SER A 294 7.78 -24.14 -33.36
CA SER A 294 7.71 -25.56 -33.71
C SER A 294 7.97 -25.88 -35.19
N GLU A 295 7.61 -24.99 -36.13
CA GLU A 295 7.88 -25.16 -37.57
C GLU A 295 9.37 -24.96 -37.87
N VAL A 296 10.04 -24.03 -37.17
CA VAL A 296 11.50 -23.86 -37.24
C VAL A 296 12.21 -25.09 -36.67
N GLN A 297 11.77 -25.60 -35.51
CA GLN A 297 12.30 -26.83 -34.92
C GLN A 297 12.07 -28.06 -35.80
N ALA A 298 10.90 -28.16 -36.45
CA ALA A 298 10.59 -29.24 -37.39
C ALA A 298 11.43 -29.15 -38.68
N ALA A 299 11.64 -27.95 -39.22
CA ALA A 299 12.56 -27.70 -40.32
C ALA A 299 13.99 -28.08 -39.95
N GLY A 300 14.43 -27.76 -38.74
CA GLY A 300 15.72 -28.19 -38.18
C GLY A 300 15.90 -29.68 -38.03
N LYS A 301 14.84 -30.39 -37.62
CA LYS A 301 14.84 -31.85 -37.55
C LYS A 301 14.99 -32.47 -38.94
N ARG A 302 14.29 -31.93 -39.96
CA ARG A 302 14.43 -32.33 -41.37
C ARG A 302 15.84 -32.05 -41.90
N LEU A 303 16.44 -30.92 -41.50
CA LEU A 303 17.82 -30.55 -41.85
C LEU A 303 18.84 -31.54 -41.26
N LYS A 304 18.66 -31.91 -39.99
CA LYS A 304 19.52 -32.88 -39.29
C LYS A 304 19.41 -34.29 -39.89
N GLU A 305 18.23 -34.66 -40.40
CA GLU A 305 17.99 -35.91 -41.13
C GLU A 305 18.60 -35.88 -42.55
N ALA A 306 18.63 -34.72 -43.22
CA ALA A 306 19.30 -34.53 -44.51
C ALA A 306 20.84 -34.63 -44.42
N CYS A 307 21.41 -34.43 -43.23
CA CYS A 307 22.85 -34.46 -42.97
C CYS A 307 23.49 -35.87 -42.93
N SER A 308 22.76 -36.94 -43.25
CA SER A 308 23.33 -38.30 -43.25
C SER A 308 23.82 -38.73 -44.64
N ALA A 309 25.04 -38.35 -45.05
CA ALA A 309 25.68 -38.93 -46.23
C ALA A 309 27.22 -38.93 -46.14
N LYS A 310 27.82 -39.97 -46.73
CA LYS A 310 29.20 -40.47 -46.57
C LYS A 310 30.28 -39.72 -47.38
N ASP A 311 31.51 -39.86 -46.87
CA ASP A 311 32.86 -39.77 -47.48
C ASP A 311 33.30 -38.46 -48.18
N GLY A 312 34.13 -37.66 -47.47
CA GLY A 312 35.00 -36.61 -48.02
C GLY A 312 35.22 -35.40 -47.06
N PRO A 313 36.44 -34.83 -46.93
CA PRO A 313 36.71 -33.71 -46.02
C PRO A 313 35.98 -32.40 -46.39
N ALA A 314 35.72 -32.14 -47.67
CA ALA A 314 34.96 -30.96 -48.13
C ALA A 314 33.47 -31.05 -47.78
N VAL A 315 32.86 -32.22 -47.99
CA VAL A 315 31.47 -32.54 -47.61
C VAL A 315 31.30 -32.41 -46.10
N THR A 316 32.27 -32.89 -45.32
CA THR A 316 32.28 -32.79 -43.85
C THR A 316 32.31 -31.32 -43.38
N GLN A 317 33.15 -30.47 -43.98
CA GLN A 317 33.22 -29.04 -43.65
C GLN A 317 31.91 -28.28 -43.96
N GLN A 318 31.28 -28.57 -45.10
CA GLN A 318 29.99 -27.97 -45.47
C GLN A 318 28.87 -28.40 -44.51
N LEU A 319 28.87 -29.67 -44.09
CA LEU A 319 27.99 -30.20 -43.05
C LEU A 319 28.21 -29.54 -41.69
N ASP A 320 29.46 -29.32 -41.29
CA ASP A 320 29.80 -28.64 -40.04
C ASP A 320 29.31 -27.18 -40.06
N GLN A 321 29.48 -26.46 -41.17
CA GLN A 321 28.96 -25.09 -41.34
C GLN A 321 27.44 -25.03 -41.23
N LEU A 322 26.73 -25.94 -41.90
CA LEU A 322 25.26 -26.04 -41.82
C LEU A 322 24.81 -26.36 -40.39
N SER A 323 25.52 -27.26 -39.70
CA SER A 323 25.23 -27.62 -38.31
C SER A 323 25.45 -26.46 -37.35
N ALA A 324 26.49 -25.65 -37.55
CA ALA A 324 26.79 -24.47 -36.73
C ALA A 324 25.77 -23.35 -36.97
N ALA A 325 25.41 -23.09 -38.23
CA ALA A 325 24.37 -22.14 -38.59
C ALA A 325 23.01 -22.53 -37.98
N TRP A 326 22.66 -23.82 -38.05
CA TRP A 326 21.48 -24.36 -37.39
C TRP A 326 21.53 -24.23 -35.87
N ALA A 327 22.67 -24.55 -35.25
CA ALA A 327 22.82 -24.47 -33.79
C ALA A 327 22.64 -23.03 -33.30
N LYS A 328 23.17 -22.05 -34.04
CA LYS A 328 22.97 -20.62 -33.78
C LYS A 328 21.49 -20.24 -33.94
N LEU A 329 20.85 -20.56 -35.07
CA LEU A 329 19.44 -20.26 -35.31
C LEU A 329 18.55 -20.86 -34.20
N ASN A 330 18.81 -22.10 -33.79
CA ASN A 330 18.07 -22.74 -32.71
C ASN A 330 18.30 -22.07 -31.35
N SER A 331 19.53 -21.65 -31.05
CA SER A 331 19.84 -20.86 -29.85
C SER A 331 19.10 -19.51 -29.86
N ASP A 332 19.17 -18.78 -30.97
CA ASP A 332 18.51 -17.47 -31.11
C ASP A 332 16.98 -17.60 -31.00
N THR A 333 16.42 -18.67 -31.58
CA THR A 333 14.98 -18.99 -31.50
C THR A 333 14.56 -19.32 -30.05
N LEU A 334 15.35 -20.12 -29.33
CA LEU A 334 15.07 -20.45 -27.92
C LEU A 334 15.22 -19.21 -27.03
N ASN A 335 16.24 -18.39 -27.25
CA ASN A 335 16.41 -17.13 -26.53
C ASN A 335 15.22 -16.20 -26.75
N ARG A 336 14.75 -16.06 -28.00
CA ARG A 336 13.56 -15.26 -28.31
C ARG A 336 12.31 -15.84 -27.64
N LYS A 337 12.14 -17.17 -27.64
CA LYS A 337 11.04 -17.84 -26.93
C LYS A 337 11.04 -17.49 -25.44
N HIS A 338 12.19 -17.65 -24.79
CA HIS A 338 12.32 -17.34 -23.36
C HIS A 338 12.05 -15.87 -23.07
N GLN A 339 12.51 -14.95 -23.91
CA GLN A 339 12.19 -13.52 -23.77
C GLN A 339 10.67 -13.26 -23.85
N LEU A 340 9.96 -13.91 -24.77
CA LEU A 340 8.50 -13.77 -24.90
C LEU A 340 7.75 -14.40 -23.71
N GLU A 341 8.18 -15.57 -23.24
CA GLU A 341 7.60 -16.24 -22.06
C GLU A 341 7.84 -15.44 -20.76
N ASP A 342 9.05 -14.90 -20.58
CA ASP A 342 9.38 -14.05 -19.43
C ASP A 342 8.59 -12.74 -19.44
N ALA A 343 8.42 -12.12 -20.61
CA ALA A 343 7.61 -10.91 -20.76
C ALA A 343 6.13 -11.18 -20.45
N LEU A 344 5.56 -12.31 -20.91
CA LEU A 344 4.20 -12.72 -20.57
C LEU A 344 4.01 -12.91 -19.07
N LEU A 345 4.99 -13.53 -18.40
CA LEU A 345 4.94 -13.73 -16.96
C LEU A 345 5.00 -12.39 -16.21
N GLN A 346 5.89 -11.48 -16.62
CA GLN A 346 6.03 -10.16 -16.00
C GLN A 346 4.77 -9.30 -16.20
N LEU A 347 4.20 -9.29 -17.42
CA LEU A 347 2.95 -8.58 -17.71
C LEU A 347 1.77 -9.16 -16.92
N GLY A 348 1.66 -10.48 -16.85
CA GLY A 348 0.62 -11.14 -16.05
C GLY A 348 0.73 -10.80 -14.56
N GLN A 349 1.92 -10.89 -13.98
CA GLN A 349 2.17 -10.53 -12.58
C GLN A 349 1.87 -9.06 -12.30
N PHE A 350 2.23 -8.17 -13.23
CA PHE A 350 1.94 -6.75 -13.15
C PHE A 350 0.44 -6.48 -13.12
N HIS A 351 -0.31 -6.99 -14.11
CA HIS A 351 -1.76 -6.77 -14.18
C HIS A 351 -2.53 -7.42 -13.02
N ASP A 352 -2.12 -8.61 -12.55
CA ASP A 352 -2.74 -9.26 -11.39
C ASP A 352 -2.54 -8.45 -10.10
N ALA A 353 -1.32 -7.93 -9.87
CA ALA A 353 -1.01 -7.10 -8.72
C ALA A 353 -1.72 -5.74 -8.79
N LEU A 354 -1.77 -5.12 -9.97
CA LEU A 354 -2.53 -3.90 -10.24
C LEU A 354 -4.02 -4.09 -9.93
N ALA A 355 -4.63 -5.17 -10.42
CA ALA A 355 -6.05 -5.46 -10.21
C ALA A 355 -6.39 -5.68 -8.72
N GLN A 356 -5.54 -6.43 -7.99
CA GLN A 356 -5.70 -6.65 -6.55
C GLN A 356 -5.65 -5.33 -5.77
N LEU A 357 -4.68 -4.47 -6.10
CA LEU A 357 -4.54 -3.18 -5.43
C LEU A 357 -5.69 -2.23 -5.77
N LEU A 358 -6.12 -2.16 -7.05
CA LEU A 358 -7.28 -1.37 -7.46
C LEU A 358 -8.56 -1.82 -6.77
N SER A 359 -8.77 -3.13 -6.62
CA SER A 359 -9.90 -3.68 -5.86
C SER A 359 -9.85 -3.24 -4.40
N TRP A 360 -8.69 -3.35 -3.76
CA TRP A 360 -8.52 -2.92 -2.37
C TRP A 360 -8.74 -1.40 -2.19
N ILE A 361 -8.26 -0.58 -3.13
CA ILE A 361 -8.48 0.87 -3.13
C ILE A 361 -9.97 1.18 -3.28
N ALA A 362 -10.68 0.48 -4.18
CA ALA A 362 -12.11 0.67 -4.38
C ALA A 362 -12.91 0.32 -3.12
N ASP A 363 -12.63 -0.85 -2.52
CA ASP A 363 -13.29 -1.31 -1.29
C ASP A 363 -13.02 -0.34 -0.12
N SER A 364 -11.78 0.13 0.00
CA SER A 364 -11.37 1.05 1.07
C SER A 364 -11.97 2.45 0.89
N THR A 365 -12.00 2.96 -0.34
CA THR A 365 -12.67 4.23 -0.68
C THR A 365 -14.17 4.15 -0.37
N GLY A 366 -14.82 3.02 -0.69
CA GLY A 366 -16.22 2.76 -0.35
C GLY A 366 -16.46 2.79 1.16
N LYS A 367 -15.64 2.09 1.95
CA LYS A 367 -15.74 2.09 3.42
C LYS A 367 -15.60 3.48 4.03
N VAL A 368 -14.68 4.32 3.53
CA VAL A 368 -14.52 5.69 4.06
C VAL A 368 -15.67 6.59 3.65
N SER A 369 -16.16 6.46 2.41
CA SER A 369 -17.27 7.27 1.88
C SER A 369 -18.61 6.93 2.53
N GLU A 370 -18.87 5.65 2.81
CA GLU A 370 -20.10 5.15 3.44
C GLU A 370 -20.04 5.16 4.98
N ALA A 371 -18.93 5.62 5.55
CA ALA A 371 -18.78 5.70 7.00
C ALA A 371 -19.90 6.58 7.62
N PRO A 372 -20.46 6.18 8.77
CA PRO A 372 -21.50 6.97 9.43
C PRO A 372 -20.96 8.37 9.77
N PRO A 373 -21.83 9.37 9.96
CA PRO A 373 -21.40 10.68 10.45
C PRO A 373 -20.67 10.57 11.80
N PRO A 374 -19.82 11.56 12.15
CA PRO A 374 -19.18 11.59 13.46
C PRO A 374 -20.22 11.52 14.59
N GLY A 375 -19.95 10.68 15.60
CA GLY A 375 -20.83 10.60 16.77
C GLY A 375 -20.83 11.90 17.58
N ILE A 376 -21.89 12.11 18.37
CA ILE A 376 -21.94 13.24 19.32
C ILE A 376 -21.22 12.94 20.64
N LYS A 377 -21.01 11.66 20.96
CA LYS A 377 -20.28 11.24 22.16
C LYS A 377 -18.81 11.06 21.87
N THR A 378 -17.96 11.42 22.82
CA THR A 378 -16.50 11.30 22.73
C THR A 378 -16.07 9.87 22.41
N GLU A 379 -16.62 8.87 23.10
CA GLU A 379 -16.23 7.46 22.90
C GLU A 379 -16.62 6.96 21.49
N ALA A 380 -17.72 7.47 20.93
CA ALA A 380 -18.17 7.09 19.60
C ALA A 380 -17.22 7.61 18.50
N VAL A 381 -16.75 8.87 18.63
CA VAL A 381 -15.78 9.46 17.71
C VAL A 381 -14.41 8.78 17.84
N GLU A 382 -13.97 8.47 19.06
CA GLU A 382 -12.72 7.76 19.31
C GLU A 382 -12.70 6.36 18.69
N MET A 383 -13.82 5.63 18.73
CA MET A 383 -13.95 4.35 18.03
C MET A 383 -13.77 4.50 16.51
N GLN A 384 -14.42 5.50 15.90
CA GLN A 384 -14.28 5.77 14.46
C GLN A 384 -12.84 6.19 14.10
N LEU A 385 -12.17 6.98 14.95
CA LEU A 385 -10.75 7.30 14.78
C LEU A 385 -9.86 6.05 14.85
N ASN A 386 -10.17 5.11 15.74
CA ASN A 386 -9.43 3.86 15.84
C ASN A 386 -9.61 2.96 14.61
N GLU A 387 -10.82 2.91 14.05
CA GLU A 387 -11.08 2.24 12.76
C GLU A 387 -10.27 2.90 11.63
N LEU A 388 -10.25 4.23 11.56
CA LEU A 388 -9.47 4.96 10.56
C LEU A 388 -7.95 4.75 10.74
N LYS A 389 -7.45 4.62 11.98
CA LYS A 389 -6.04 4.26 12.24
C LYS A 389 -5.66 2.90 11.64
N SER A 390 -6.60 1.95 11.63
CA SER A 390 -6.37 0.65 10.99
C SER A 390 -6.25 0.78 9.47
N LEU A 391 -7.08 1.63 8.85
CA LEU A 391 -7.00 1.93 7.42
C LEU A 391 -5.68 2.64 7.07
N ASP A 392 -5.27 3.63 7.86
CA ASP A 392 -3.99 4.32 7.68
C ASP A 392 -2.79 3.38 7.71
N SER A 393 -2.81 2.42 8.64
CA SER A 393 -1.76 1.40 8.73
C SER A 393 -1.75 0.53 7.47
N ALA A 394 -2.93 0.20 6.93
CA ALA A 394 -3.06 -0.54 5.68
C ALA A 394 -2.59 0.28 4.46
N ILE A 395 -2.94 1.57 4.36
CA ILE A 395 -2.44 2.51 3.35
C ILE A 395 -0.90 2.55 3.39
N ALA A 396 -0.31 2.73 4.58
CA ALA A 396 1.15 2.74 4.73
C ALA A 396 1.80 1.42 4.28
N SER A 397 1.16 0.27 4.54
CA SER A 397 1.68 -1.03 4.11
C SER A 397 1.62 -1.26 2.60
N HIS A 398 0.61 -0.69 1.91
CA HIS A 398 0.46 -0.79 0.46
C HIS A 398 1.29 0.24 -0.31
N GLU A 399 1.86 1.25 0.35
CA GLU A 399 2.70 2.27 -0.28
C GLU A 399 3.90 1.67 -1.03
N SER A 400 4.57 0.66 -0.45
CA SER A 400 5.65 -0.06 -1.14
C SER A 400 5.16 -0.88 -2.34
N THR A 401 3.90 -1.28 -2.35
CA THR A 401 3.29 -2.02 -3.47
C THR A 401 3.02 -1.06 -4.64
N VAL A 402 2.52 0.15 -4.34
CA VAL A 402 2.35 1.23 -5.33
C VAL A 402 3.68 1.60 -5.96
N THR A 403 4.74 1.78 -5.16
CA THR A 403 6.08 2.07 -5.70
C THR A 403 6.61 0.92 -6.55
N SER A 404 6.46 -0.33 -6.10
CA SER A 404 6.88 -1.51 -6.85
C SER A 404 6.14 -1.65 -8.19
N LEU A 405 4.84 -1.36 -8.23
CA LEU A 405 4.04 -1.38 -9.46
C LEU A 405 4.47 -0.27 -10.43
N ASN A 406 4.70 0.94 -9.93
CA ASN A 406 5.24 2.05 -10.72
C ASN A 406 6.60 1.69 -11.33
N GLU A 407 7.51 1.09 -10.55
CA GLU A 407 8.82 0.64 -11.04
C GLU A 407 8.70 -0.50 -12.05
N ALA A 408 7.81 -1.46 -11.83
CA ALA A 408 7.55 -2.56 -12.76
C ALA A 408 7.00 -2.05 -14.09
N ALA A 409 6.04 -1.12 -14.06
CA ALA A 409 5.53 -0.46 -15.25
C ALA A 409 6.63 0.31 -16.00
N GLN A 410 7.46 1.09 -15.30
CA GLN A 410 8.59 1.78 -15.94
C GLN A 410 9.57 0.81 -16.61
N LYS A 411 9.87 -0.32 -15.96
CA LYS A 411 10.70 -1.37 -16.56
C LYS A 411 10.07 -1.92 -17.83
N LEU A 412 8.79 -2.30 -17.78
CA LEU A 412 8.03 -2.80 -18.94
C LEU A 412 8.04 -1.80 -20.11
N MET A 413 7.81 -0.51 -19.83
CA MET A 413 7.87 0.57 -20.82
C MET A 413 9.28 0.78 -21.40
N SER A 414 10.31 0.75 -20.56
CA SER A 414 11.70 0.97 -20.99
C SER A 414 12.31 -0.20 -21.78
N SER A 415 11.80 -1.41 -21.56
CA SER A 415 12.30 -2.62 -22.22
C SER A 415 11.75 -2.84 -23.65
N ASN A 416 10.73 -2.08 -24.08
CA ASN A 416 10.02 -2.32 -25.33
C ASN A 416 9.80 -1.05 -26.19
N THR A 417 9.87 -1.18 -27.51
CA THR A 417 9.85 -0.05 -28.48
C THR A 417 8.52 0.14 -29.22
N ALA A 418 7.41 -0.46 -28.79
CA ALA A 418 6.11 -0.30 -29.44
C ALA A 418 5.31 0.86 -28.79
N GLU A 419 5.10 1.94 -29.55
CA GLU A 419 4.52 3.22 -29.08
C GLU A 419 3.07 3.13 -28.56
N ASN A 420 2.24 2.22 -29.07
CA ASN A 420 0.80 2.24 -28.79
C ASN A 420 0.37 1.58 -27.47
N THR A 421 1.13 0.60 -26.96
CA THR A 421 0.73 -0.19 -25.77
C THR A 421 1.48 0.21 -24.50
N ALA A 422 2.62 0.91 -24.64
CA ALA A 422 3.19 1.68 -23.54
C ALA A 422 2.19 2.72 -23.00
N ALA A 423 1.36 3.31 -23.88
CA ALA A 423 0.32 4.26 -23.50
C ALA A 423 -0.79 3.65 -22.62
N GLU A 424 -1.18 2.39 -22.86
CA GLU A 424 -2.18 1.70 -22.02
C GLU A 424 -1.63 1.42 -20.63
N THR A 425 -0.40 0.91 -20.52
CA THR A 425 0.25 0.68 -19.22
C THR A 425 0.47 1.99 -18.46
N GLU A 426 0.82 3.07 -19.17
CA GLU A 426 0.95 4.41 -18.60
C GLU A 426 -0.41 4.94 -18.09
N GLN A 427 -1.49 4.73 -18.85
CA GLN A 427 -2.84 5.09 -18.44
C GLN A 427 -3.31 4.30 -17.21
N ASP A 428 -3.04 3.00 -17.17
CA ASP A 428 -3.37 2.13 -16.04
C ASP A 428 -2.67 2.56 -14.75
N ILE A 429 -1.39 2.91 -14.83
CA ILE A 429 -0.61 3.43 -13.71
C ILE A 429 -1.06 4.85 -13.30
N ALA A 430 -1.37 5.72 -14.27
CA ALA A 430 -1.92 7.03 -13.97
C ALA A 430 -3.25 6.91 -13.22
N SER A 431 -4.14 6.01 -13.66
CA SER A 431 -5.41 5.68 -13.00
C SER A 431 -5.22 5.10 -11.60
N LEU A 432 -4.24 4.21 -11.42
CA LEU A 432 -3.87 3.69 -10.09
C LEU A 432 -3.43 4.83 -9.15
N ASN A 433 -2.49 5.67 -9.60
CA ASN A 433 -1.95 6.75 -8.78
C ASN A 433 -3.03 7.79 -8.45
N GLU A 434 -3.91 8.13 -9.40
CA GLU A 434 -5.05 9.01 -9.16
C GLU A 434 -5.98 8.46 -8.07
N LYS A 435 -6.39 7.19 -8.18
CA LYS A 435 -7.26 6.54 -7.19
C LYS A 435 -6.58 6.37 -5.83
N TRP A 436 -5.27 6.10 -5.82
CA TRP A 436 -4.47 6.00 -4.61
C TRP A 436 -4.38 7.34 -3.88
N ASP A 437 -4.09 8.42 -4.61
CA ASP A 437 -4.04 9.77 -4.06
C ASP A 437 -5.41 10.24 -3.60
N HIS A 438 -6.48 9.89 -4.31
CA HIS A 438 -7.86 10.14 -3.89
C HIS A 438 -8.18 9.44 -2.56
N LEU A 439 -7.86 8.15 -2.40
CA LEU A 439 -8.06 7.42 -1.15
C LEU A 439 -7.30 8.07 0.02
N LYS A 440 -6.03 8.46 -0.19
CA LYS A 440 -5.23 9.15 0.83
C LYS A 440 -5.87 10.49 1.21
N ALA A 441 -6.32 11.27 0.23
CA ALA A 441 -6.98 12.55 0.47
C ALA A 441 -8.28 12.37 1.26
N LEU A 442 -9.09 11.38 0.89
CA LEU A 442 -10.35 11.07 1.57
C LEU A 442 -10.13 10.59 3.01
N ALA A 443 -9.12 9.72 3.24
CA ALA A 443 -8.75 9.28 4.58
C ALA A 443 -8.24 10.45 5.45
N ALA A 444 -7.45 11.36 4.88
CA ALA A 444 -6.96 12.55 5.57
C ALA A 444 -8.08 13.55 5.90
N GLU A 445 -9.00 13.79 4.96
CA GLU A 445 -10.19 14.63 5.18
C GLU A 445 -11.08 14.02 6.27
N ARG A 446 -11.32 12.70 6.21
CA ARG A 446 -12.09 12.00 7.23
C ARG A 446 -11.42 12.09 8.60
N ARG A 447 -10.08 11.98 8.68
CA ARG A 447 -9.35 12.19 9.94
C ARG A 447 -9.57 13.59 10.49
N SER A 448 -9.33 14.62 9.67
CA SER A 448 -9.51 16.02 10.09
C SER A 448 -10.94 16.28 10.57
N SER A 449 -11.94 15.70 9.90
CA SER A 449 -13.34 15.79 10.29
C SER A 449 -13.59 15.12 11.65
N LEU A 450 -13.05 13.93 11.89
CA LEU A 450 -13.19 13.22 13.16
C LEU A 450 -12.44 13.89 14.31
N ASP A 451 -11.24 14.45 14.08
CA ASP A 451 -10.50 15.18 15.09
C ASP A 451 -11.25 16.45 15.52
N THR A 452 -11.76 17.23 14.57
CA THR A 452 -12.62 18.40 14.84
C THR A 452 -13.89 17.98 15.59
N ALA A 453 -14.50 16.86 15.18
CA ALA A 453 -15.69 16.33 15.81
C ALA A 453 -15.44 15.87 17.25
N LEU A 454 -14.27 15.29 17.52
CA LEU A 454 -13.85 14.88 18.85
C LEU A 454 -13.67 16.09 19.77
N GLU A 455 -12.98 17.13 19.29
CA GLU A 455 -12.80 18.38 20.05
C GLU A 455 -14.15 19.01 20.42
N ARG A 456 -15.09 19.08 19.46
CA ARG A 456 -16.46 19.58 19.72
C ARG A 456 -17.21 18.72 20.73
N ALA A 457 -17.19 17.40 20.56
CA ALA A 457 -17.86 16.47 21.46
C ALA A 457 -17.30 16.56 22.89
N GLN A 458 -15.97 16.60 23.04
CA GLN A 458 -15.28 16.75 24.33
C GLN A 458 -15.66 18.08 24.99
N ARG A 459 -15.52 19.20 24.26
CA ARG A 459 -15.85 20.52 24.77
C ARG A 459 -17.29 20.61 25.28
N PHE A 460 -18.26 20.16 24.48
CA PHE A 460 -19.66 20.14 24.87
C PHE A 460 -19.89 19.25 26.10
N HIS A 461 -19.36 18.03 26.14
CA HIS A 461 -19.60 17.10 27.25
C HIS A 461 -18.94 17.58 28.54
N ASP A 462 -17.74 18.15 28.48
CA ASP A 462 -17.03 18.70 29.63
C ASP A 462 -17.76 19.91 30.21
N ASN A 463 -18.24 20.82 29.35
CA ASN A 463 -19.01 21.98 29.77
C ASN A 463 -20.40 21.56 30.29
N TRP A 464 -21.14 20.70 29.57
CA TRP A 464 -22.41 20.15 30.04
C TRP A 464 -22.27 19.51 31.42
N LYS A 465 -21.21 18.72 31.63
CA LYS A 465 -20.96 18.09 32.92
C LYS A 465 -20.65 19.12 34.00
N ARG A 466 -19.82 20.13 33.70
CA ARG A 466 -19.52 21.22 34.65
C ARG A 466 -20.79 21.95 35.09
N GLU A 467 -21.65 22.33 34.15
CA GLU A 467 -22.90 23.02 34.43
C GLU A 467 -23.86 22.10 35.21
N SER A 468 -23.99 20.83 34.83
CA SER A 468 -24.83 19.85 35.53
C SER A 468 -24.37 19.59 36.97
N ASP A 469 -23.07 19.43 37.18
CA ASP A 469 -22.47 19.20 38.51
C ASP A 469 -22.65 20.43 39.41
N TRP A 470 -22.42 21.64 38.86
CA TRP A 470 -22.68 22.89 39.58
C TRP A 470 -24.16 23.06 39.93
N LEU A 471 -25.06 22.83 38.96
CA LEU A 471 -26.49 22.99 39.14
C LEU A 471 -27.02 22.03 40.21
N THR A 472 -26.50 20.81 40.26
CA THR A 472 -26.82 19.83 41.31
C THR A 472 -26.48 20.34 42.70
N GLU A 473 -25.32 21.00 42.86
CA GLU A 473 -24.92 21.59 44.14
C GLU A 473 -25.70 22.87 44.47
N ALA A 474 -26.01 23.69 43.47
CA ALA A 474 -26.81 24.90 43.63
C ALA A 474 -28.27 24.56 44.03
N GLU A 475 -28.89 23.57 43.38
CA GLU A 475 -30.18 23.00 43.76
C GLU A 475 -30.15 22.48 45.19
N ARG A 476 -29.10 21.73 45.57
CA ARG A 476 -28.93 21.24 46.95
C ARG A 476 -28.87 22.39 47.96
N ARG A 477 -28.22 23.50 47.64
CA ARG A 477 -28.16 24.71 48.48
C ARG A 477 -29.52 25.40 48.56
N ALA A 478 -30.21 25.57 47.43
CA ALA A 478 -31.50 26.27 47.36
C ALA A 478 -32.63 25.51 48.08
N TYR A 479 -32.67 24.18 47.92
CA TYR A 479 -33.69 23.31 48.51
C TYR A 479 -33.31 22.75 49.89
N ALA A 480 -32.19 23.18 50.47
CA ALA A 480 -31.87 22.86 51.86
C ALA A 480 -32.91 23.48 52.80
N ASP A 481 -33.19 22.79 53.91
CA ASP A 481 -34.10 23.29 54.94
C ASP A 481 -33.63 24.67 55.42
N TRP A 482 -34.40 25.70 55.07
CA TRP A 482 -34.12 27.06 55.49
C TRP A 482 -35.02 27.49 56.63
N THR A 483 -34.40 28.24 57.55
CA THR A 483 -35.10 28.88 58.65
C THR A 483 -34.99 30.40 58.48
N PRO A 484 -36.13 31.12 58.39
CA PRO A 484 -36.14 32.58 58.29
C PRO A 484 -35.38 33.29 59.42
N CYS A 485 -34.79 34.43 59.10
CA CYS A 485 -34.29 35.39 60.09
C CYS A 485 -35.45 36.03 60.89
N GLY A 486 -35.17 36.51 62.09
CA GLY A 486 -36.13 37.17 62.98
C GLY A 486 -35.72 38.58 63.43
N LEU A 487 -34.46 38.97 63.24
CA LEU A 487 -33.95 40.29 63.60
C LEU A 487 -33.50 41.07 62.34
N PRO A 488 -33.54 42.42 62.36
CA PRO A 488 -33.09 43.23 61.23
C PRO A 488 -31.68 42.88 60.74
N GLU A 489 -30.72 42.78 61.67
CA GLU A 489 -29.30 42.56 61.33
C GLU A 489 -29.04 41.16 60.75
N THR A 490 -29.71 40.13 61.27
CA THR A 490 -29.59 38.76 60.74
C THR A 490 -30.27 38.63 59.38
N CYS A 491 -31.40 39.30 59.18
CA CYS A 491 -32.04 39.39 57.87
C CYS A 491 -31.18 40.13 56.85
N ASP A 492 -30.50 41.21 57.24
CA ASP A 492 -29.62 41.96 56.34
C ASP A 492 -28.42 41.11 55.88
N GLU A 493 -27.81 40.30 56.76
CA GLU A 493 -26.73 39.39 56.38
C GLU A 493 -27.24 38.26 55.45
N GLU A 494 -28.37 37.62 55.78
CA GLU A 494 -28.96 36.57 54.95
C GLU A 494 -29.34 37.09 53.55
N ILE A 495 -29.89 38.31 53.45
CA ILE A 495 -30.17 38.96 52.16
C ILE A 495 -28.87 39.15 51.38
N ARG A 496 -27.80 39.61 52.03
CA ARG A 496 -26.50 39.83 51.39
C ARG A 496 -25.90 38.54 50.84
N GLU A 497 -25.96 37.45 51.62
CA GLU A 497 -25.50 36.13 51.17
C GLU A 497 -26.35 35.58 50.03
N HIS A 498 -27.67 35.75 50.10
CA HIS A 498 -28.60 35.33 49.05
C HIS A 498 -28.41 36.12 47.76
N GLU A 499 -28.16 37.43 47.82
CA GLU A 499 -27.83 38.27 46.65
C GLU A 499 -26.56 37.80 45.95
N VAL A 500 -25.53 37.38 46.69
CA VAL A 500 -24.33 36.77 46.10
C VAL A 500 -24.68 35.48 45.38
N PHE A 501 -25.51 34.62 45.97
CA PHE A 501 -25.96 33.38 45.34
C PHE A 501 -26.81 33.62 44.09
N MET A 502 -27.71 34.62 44.10
CA MET A 502 -28.44 35.02 42.90
C MET A 502 -27.50 35.50 41.78
N GLY A 503 -26.45 36.26 42.13
CA GLY A 503 -25.41 36.65 41.18
C GLY A 503 -24.63 35.46 40.62
N GLU A 504 -24.33 34.45 41.44
CA GLU A 504 -23.76 33.17 40.98
C GLU A 504 -24.69 32.52 39.96
N VAL A 505 -25.98 32.35 40.27
CA VAL A 505 -26.96 31.72 39.36
C VAL A 505 -27.08 32.48 38.04
N GLN A 506 -27.15 33.81 38.08
CA GLN A 506 -27.19 34.64 36.88
C GLN A 506 -25.94 34.46 35.99
N SER A 507 -24.76 34.33 36.59
CA SER A 507 -23.53 34.11 35.80
C SER A 507 -23.50 32.79 35.04
N HIS A 508 -24.25 31.79 35.51
CA HIS A 508 -24.37 30.48 34.86
C HIS A 508 -25.38 30.48 33.69
N GLU A 509 -26.23 31.51 33.55
CA GLU A 509 -27.06 31.69 32.35
C GLU A 509 -26.19 31.88 31.09
N GLU A 510 -25.09 32.64 31.20
CA GLU A 510 -24.13 32.80 30.10
C GLU A 510 -23.44 31.47 29.75
N GLY A 511 -23.17 30.64 30.77
CA GLY A 511 -22.63 29.28 30.59
C GLY A 511 -23.58 28.37 29.82
N LEU A 512 -24.87 28.41 30.15
CA LEU A 512 -25.91 27.67 29.44
C LEU A 512 -26.06 28.13 27.97
N GLU A 513 -25.97 29.43 27.71
CA GLU A 513 -26.05 29.94 26.34
C GLU A 513 -24.81 29.59 25.51
N ALA A 514 -23.61 29.61 26.12
CA ALA A 514 -22.41 29.08 25.50
C ALA A 514 -22.54 27.59 25.18
N LEU A 515 -23.10 26.80 26.11
CA LEU A 515 -23.37 25.38 25.90
C LEU A 515 -24.41 25.14 24.80
N ARG A 516 -25.42 25.99 24.67
CA ARG A 516 -26.39 25.95 23.56
C ARG A 516 -25.69 26.17 22.21
N GLY A 517 -24.79 27.15 22.13
CA GLY A 517 -23.97 27.38 20.93
C GLY A 517 -23.09 26.18 20.57
N GLU A 518 -22.41 25.59 21.57
CA GLU A 518 -21.63 24.36 21.39
C GLU A 518 -22.51 23.17 20.97
N GLY A 519 -23.74 23.11 21.49
CA GLY A 519 -24.76 22.14 21.10
C GLY A 519 -25.14 22.27 19.63
N GLU A 520 -25.38 23.48 19.11
CA GLU A 520 -25.66 23.71 17.68
C GLU A 520 -24.51 23.24 16.78
N GLU A 521 -23.25 23.50 17.18
CA GLU A 521 -22.09 23.00 16.45
C GLU A 521 -22.04 21.46 16.44
N LEU A 522 -22.32 20.83 17.59
CA LEU A 522 -22.34 19.38 17.73
C LEU A 522 -23.48 18.72 16.95
N LYS A 523 -24.62 19.40 16.84
CA LYS A 523 -25.77 18.97 16.02
C LYS A 523 -25.44 18.92 14.53
N GLY A 524 -24.58 19.82 14.06
CA GLY A 524 -24.16 19.89 12.65
C GLY A 524 -23.42 18.66 12.13
N GLN A 525 -22.83 17.83 13.02
CA GLN A 525 -22.09 16.63 12.66
C GLN A 525 -22.81 15.31 12.99
N GLY A 526 -23.86 15.33 13.83
CA GLY A 526 -24.57 14.14 14.29
C GLY A 526 -25.73 13.71 13.39
N THR A 527 -26.35 12.57 13.71
CA THR A 527 -27.60 12.12 13.09
C THR A 527 -28.81 12.91 13.60
N PRO A 528 -29.98 12.87 12.93
CA PRO A 528 -31.19 13.54 13.44
C PRO A 528 -31.62 13.10 14.86
N ASP A 529 -31.33 11.86 15.26
CA ASP A 529 -31.61 11.39 16.61
C ASP A 529 -30.56 11.87 17.61
N ASP A 530 -29.30 12.02 17.18
CA ASP A 530 -28.28 12.68 17.98
C ASP A 530 -28.64 14.16 18.21
N GLN A 531 -29.18 14.83 17.20
CA GLN A 531 -29.61 16.23 17.32
C GLN A 531 -30.66 16.41 18.42
N LYS A 532 -31.70 15.58 18.40
CA LYS A 532 -32.71 15.56 19.47
C LYS A 532 -32.11 15.28 20.83
N ARG A 533 -31.07 14.44 20.90
CA ARG A 533 -30.43 14.07 22.16
C ARG A 533 -29.64 15.25 22.76
N VAL A 534 -28.95 16.00 21.91
CA VAL A 534 -28.29 17.26 22.32
C VAL A 534 -29.32 18.28 22.78
N ASP A 535 -30.44 18.43 22.06
CA ASP A 535 -31.54 19.33 22.47
C ASP A 535 -32.07 18.95 23.86
N LEU A 536 -32.33 17.66 24.11
CA LEU A 536 -32.79 17.16 25.41
C LEU A 536 -31.78 17.44 26.54
N TRP A 537 -30.48 17.33 26.29
CA TRP A 537 -29.45 17.61 27.31
C TRP A 537 -29.36 19.08 27.70
N VAL A 538 -29.49 19.98 26.71
CA VAL A 538 -29.48 21.43 26.95
C VAL A 538 -30.80 21.86 27.60
N GLU A 539 -31.93 21.30 27.17
CA GLU A 539 -33.24 21.62 27.72
C GLU A 539 -33.41 21.12 29.16
N ASP A 540 -32.84 19.97 29.53
CA ASP A 540 -32.78 19.50 30.92
C ASP A 540 -32.07 20.51 31.84
N LEU A 541 -30.89 21.00 31.46
CA LEU A 541 -30.17 22.01 32.24
C LEU A 541 -30.90 23.35 32.25
N ALA A 542 -31.51 23.75 31.13
CA ALA A 542 -32.27 24.99 31.05
C ALA A 542 -33.50 24.97 31.97
N GLN A 543 -34.25 23.87 31.98
CA GLN A 543 -35.41 23.71 32.86
C GLN A 543 -34.99 23.73 34.33
N ARG A 544 -33.95 22.99 34.68
CA ARG A 544 -33.42 22.95 36.06
C ARG A 544 -32.92 24.32 36.54
N LEU A 545 -32.25 25.08 35.65
CA LEU A 545 -31.80 26.44 35.97
C LEU A 545 -32.98 27.41 36.17
N ASP A 546 -34.04 27.29 35.36
CA ASP A 546 -35.27 28.08 35.51
C ASP A 546 -36.00 27.75 36.83
N GLU A 547 -36.11 26.46 37.17
CA GLU A 547 -36.70 26.00 38.44
C GLU A 547 -35.89 26.48 39.66
N LEU A 548 -34.55 26.46 39.56
CA LEU A 548 -33.67 27.04 40.56
C LEU A 548 -33.86 28.55 40.68
N GLY A 549 -33.92 29.27 39.55
CA GLY A 549 -34.20 30.70 39.47
C GLY A 549 -35.51 31.08 40.17
N GLY A 550 -36.59 30.36 39.89
CA GLY A 550 -37.86 30.55 40.59
C GLY A 550 -37.76 30.33 42.10
N ALA A 551 -37.04 29.29 42.54
CA ALA A 551 -36.87 29.00 43.96
C ALA A 551 -36.07 30.08 44.72
N ILE A 552 -35.02 30.63 44.10
CA ILE A 552 -34.23 31.71 44.72
C ILE A 552 -34.95 33.06 44.69
N ASP A 553 -35.78 33.33 43.68
CA ASP A 553 -36.64 34.53 43.65
C ASP A 553 -37.71 34.48 44.74
N ASP A 554 -38.37 33.33 44.91
CA ASP A 554 -39.35 33.12 45.99
C ASP A 554 -38.71 33.30 47.37
N ARG A 555 -37.49 32.78 47.55
CA ARG A 555 -36.68 32.95 48.77
C ARG A 555 -36.33 34.42 49.03
N GLN A 556 -35.99 35.19 48.00
CA GLN A 556 -35.71 36.63 48.12
C GLN A 556 -36.94 37.40 48.60
N VAL A 557 -38.13 37.07 48.07
CA VAL A 557 -39.40 37.68 48.51
C VAL A 557 -39.67 37.36 49.99
N GLN A 558 -39.44 36.11 50.40
CA GLN A 558 -39.62 35.69 51.79
C GLN A 558 -38.65 36.38 52.75
N LEU A 559 -37.37 36.52 52.36
CA LEU A 559 -36.36 37.27 53.12
C LEU A 559 -36.75 38.73 53.29
N GLN A 560 -37.22 39.39 52.22
CA GLN A 560 -37.64 40.79 52.28
C GLN A 560 -38.86 40.99 53.21
N GLN A 561 -39.82 40.07 53.19
CA GLN A 561 -40.97 40.09 54.10
C GLN A 561 -40.56 39.84 55.56
N ALA A 562 -39.63 38.92 55.80
CA ALA A 562 -39.09 38.68 57.14
C ALA A 562 -38.37 39.93 57.66
N ARG A 563 -37.58 40.59 56.80
CA ARG A 563 -36.86 41.83 57.10
C ARG A 563 -37.78 42.99 57.45
N GLU A 564 -38.90 43.14 56.73
CA GLU A 564 -39.91 44.16 57.01
C GLU A 564 -40.53 43.95 58.40
N LYS A 565 -41.03 42.74 58.69
CA LYS A 565 -41.61 42.39 59.99
C LYS A 565 -40.62 42.52 61.14
N ALA A 566 -39.37 42.10 60.94
CA ALA A 566 -38.30 42.27 61.92
C ALA A 566 -38.03 43.76 62.19
N GLY A 567 -38.09 44.60 61.15
CA GLY A 567 -38.00 46.05 61.26
C GLY A 567 -39.18 46.68 62.02
N GLU A 568 -40.42 46.22 61.79
CA GLU A 568 -41.59 46.64 62.55
C GLU A 568 -41.44 46.31 64.04
N PHE A 569 -41.02 45.09 64.35
CA PHE A 569 -40.75 44.66 65.73
C PHE A 569 -39.67 45.53 66.39
N ASP A 570 -38.52 45.72 65.74
CA ASP A 570 -37.40 46.48 66.30
C ASP A 570 -37.76 47.97 66.51
N ASN A 571 -38.50 48.57 65.57
CA ASN A 571 -39.01 49.94 65.71
C ASN A 571 -40.03 50.07 66.85
N SER A 572 -40.96 49.11 66.96
CA SER A 572 -41.96 49.07 68.04
C SER A 572 -41.30 48.90 69.41
N TYR A 573 -40.30 48.00 69.50
CA TYR A 573 -39.48 47.78 70.69
C TYR A 573 -38.76 49.07 71.12
N ARG A 574 -38.01 49.71 70.21
CA ARG A 574 -37.26 50.96 70.52
C ARG A 574 -38.18 52.10 70.95
N SER A 575 -39.33 52.23 70.28
CA SER A 575 -40.34 53.26 70.59
C SER A 575 -40.94 53.03 71.98
N LEU A 576 -41.37 51.80 72.28
CA LEU A 576 -41.96 51.46 73.57
C LEU A 576 -40.95 51.60 74.71
N ALA A 577 -39.70 51.13 74.51
CA ALA A 577 -38.62 51.28 75.48
C ALA A 577 -38.40 52.75 75.88
N ALA A 578 -38.26 53.63 74.89
CA ALA A 578 -38.06 55.07 75.14
C ALA A 578 -39.25 55.70 75.89
N ARG A 579 -40.49 55.30 75.55
CA ARG A 579 -41.70 55.79 76.23
C ARG A 579 -41.83 55.28 77.66
N LEU A 580 -41.47 54.02 77.92
CA LEU A 580 -41.45 53.45 79.26
C LEU A 580 -40.41 54.15 80.14
N GLU A 581 -39.20 54.39 79.62
CA GLU A 581 -38.16 55.16 80.30
C GLU A 581 -38.61 56.60 80.63
N GLU A 582 -39.26 57.28 79.67
CA GLU A 582 -39.81 58.63 79.87
C GLU A 582 -40.88 58.66 80.97
N LYS A 583 -41.82 57.71 80.96
CA LYS A 583 -42.86 57.61 81.98
C LYS A 583 -42.28 57.25 83.34
N GLU A 584 -41.31 56.34 83.41
CA GLU A 584 -40.63 56.00 84.65
C GLU A 584 -39.89 57.21 85.24
N ALA A 585 -39.18 57.98 84.40
CA ALA A 585 -38.56 59.23 84.82
C ALA A 585 -39.58 60.25 85.33
N THR A 586 -40.74 60.37 84.66
CA THR A 586 -41.83 61.25 85.07
C THR A 586 -42.39 60.83 86.44
N LEU A 587 -42.62 59.53 86.67
CA LEU A 587 -43.10 59.01 87.95
C LEU A 587 -42.09 59.31 89.08
N ARG A 588 -40.80 59.10 88.82
CA ARG A 588 -39.71 59.42 89.77
C ARG A 588 -39.63 60.92 90.09
N ALA A 589 -40.03 61.79 89.16
CA ALA A 589 -40.01 63.24 89.33
C ALA A 589 -41.24 63.81 90.04
N GLN A 590 -42.27 63.00 90.31
CA GLN A 590 -43.49 63.47 90.99
C GLN A 590 -43.20 63.93 92.43
N GLU A 591 -43.85 65.01 92.84
CA GLU A 591 -43.68 65.59 94.18
C GLU A 591 -44.10 64.61 95.29
N PRO A 592 -43.50 64.66 96.49
CA PRO A 592 -44.01 63.93 97.66
C PRO A 592 -45.47 64.28 97.97
N ILE A 593 -46.22 63.34 98.56
CA ILE A 593 -47.62 63.55 98.94
C ILE A 593 -47.75 64.76 99.89
N HIS A 594 -48.70 65.65 99.66
CA HIS A 594 -48.94 66.84 100.50
C HIS A 594 -49.76 66.54 101.76
N SER A 595 -49.67 67.40 102.77
CA SER A 595 -50.56 67.42 103.94
C SER A 595 -51.80 68.30 103.76
N GLU A 596 -52.01 68.91 102.59
CA GLU A 596 -53.16 69.77 102.30
C GLU A 596 -54.16 69.05 101.40
N VAL A 597 -55.43 69.00 101.81
CA VAL A 597 -56.49 68.26 101.12
C VAL A 597 -56.61 68.64 99.64
N GLU A 598 -56.61 69.93 99.31
CA GLU A 598 -56.77 70.39 97.93
C GLU A 598 -55.55 70.05 97.05
N VAL A 599 -54.34 70.06 97.64
CA VAL A 599 -53.11 69.67 96.92
C VAL A 599 -53.06 68.15 96.71
N VAL A 600 -53.47 67.36 97.70
CA VAL A 600 -53.58 65.90 97.55
C VAL A 600 -54.64 65.52 96.50
N LYS A 601 -55.79 66.21 96.47
CA LYS A 601 -56.80 66.02 95.41
C LYS A 601 -56.23 66.32 94.02
N ARG A 602 -55.44 67.39 93.87
CA ARG A 602 -54.72 67.70 92.62
C ARG A 602 -53.74 66.58 92.25
N GLN A 603 -52.86 66.18 93.18
CA GLN A 603 -51.89 65.10 92.96
C GLN A 603 -52.58 63.77 92.61
N LEU A 604 -53.76 63.50 93.17
CA LEU A 604 -54.57 62.33 92.89
C LEU A 604 -55.15 62.37 91.47
N GLU A 605 -55.60 63.53 90.99
CA GLU A 605 -56.06 63.65 89.60
C GLU A 605 -54.88 63.59 88.61
N GLU A 606 -53.75 64.21 88.92
CA GLU A 606 -52.51 64.10 88.14
C GLU A 606 -52.01 62.66 88.04
N ASN A 607 -52.05 61.90 89.14
CA ASN A 607 -51.66 60.49 89.14
C ASN A 607 -52.68 59.60 88.40
N LYS A 608 -53.98 59.92 88.44
CA LYS A 608 -54.98 59.26 87.58
C LYS A 608 -54.73 59.52 86.10
N GLU A 609 -54.40 60.74 85.72
CA GLU A 609 -54.01 61.07 84.34
C GLU A 609 -52.73 60.33 83.94
N PHE A 610 -51.75 60.25 84.85
CA PHE A 610 -50.54 59.47 84.63
C PHE A 610 -50.85 57.98 84.40
N LEU A 611 -51.70 57.37 85.24
CA LEU A 611 -52.16 55.98 85.10
C LEU A 611 -52.88 55.72 83.78
N LYS A 612 -53.72 56.65 83.30
CA LYS A 612 -54.32 56.56 81.96
C LYS A 612 -53.23 56.49 80.88
N GLY A 613 -52.21 57.34 80.99
CA GLY A 613 -51.07 57.33 80.06
C GLY A 613 -50.21 56.06 80.14
N VAL A 614 -50.12 55.40 81.30
CA VAL A 614 -49.45 54.09 81.44
C VAL A 614 -50.30 52.97 80.80
N ALA A 615 -51.63 53.02 80.97
CA ALA A 615 -52.54 52.07 80.33
C ALA A 615 -52.51 52.15 78.79
N GLU A 616 -52.31 53.34 78.21
CA GLU A 616 -52.13 53.48 76.76
C GLU A 616 -50.86 52.79 76.22
N LEU A 617 -49.85 52.56 77.07
CA LEU A 617 -48.65 51.81 76.69
C LEU A 617 -48.91 50.30 76.63
N GLU A 618 -49.91 49.79 77.35
CA GLU A 618 -50.29 48.37 77.34
C GLU A 618 -50.68 47.92 75.93
N GLY A 619 -51.45 48.74 75.20
CA GLY A 619 -51.82 48.43 73.81
C GLY A 619 -50.62 48.34 72.87
N GLN A 620 -49.58 49.15 73.10
CA GLN A 620 -48.34 49.05 72.31
C GLN A 620 -47.52 47.81 72.70
N LEU A 621 -47.51 47.46 73.98
CA LEU A 621 -46.90 46.22 74.45
C LEU A 621 -47.58 44.99 73.85
N ASP A 622 -48.91 44.95 73.80
CA ASP A 622 -49.67 43.86 73.17
C ASP A 622 -49.35 43.75 71.67
N THR A 623 -49.18 44.89 70.96
CA THR A 623 -48.73 44.84 69.55
C THR A 623 -47.30 44.31 69.40
N LEU A 624 -46.38 44.69 70.31
CA LEU A 624 -45.01 44.19 70.32
C LEU A 624 -44.97 42.69 70.62
N GLU A 625 -45.78 42.21 71.56
CA GLU A 625 -45.94 40.79 71.89
C GLU A 625 -46.51 40.00 70.71
N GLY A 626 -47.52 40.54 70.02
CA GLY A 626 -48.08 39.93 68.81
C GLY A 626 -47.04 39.78 67.69
N LEU A 627 -46.25 40.83 67.43
CA LEU A 627 -45.15 40.77 66.46
C LEU A 627 -44.04 39.81 66.90
N GLY A 628 -43.68 39.83 68.19
CA GLY A 628 -42.67 38.93 68.76
C GLY A 628 -43.07 37.46 68.64
N LEU A 629 -44.32 37.12 68.94
CA LEU A 629 -44.84 35.76 68.76
C LEU A 629 -44.83 35.32 67.30
N LEU A 630 -45.22 36.22 66.38
CA LEU A 630 -45.24 35.95 64.94
C LEU A 630 -43.84 35.61 64.42
N LEU A 631 -42.83 36.41 64.78
CA LEU A 631 -41.44 36.19 64.38
C LEU A 631 -40.86 34.93 65.05
N ALA A 632 -41.05 34.77 66.37
CA ALA A 632 -40.57 33.62 67.14
C ALA A 632 -41.19 32.27 66.72
N GLY A 633 -42.29 32.29 65.97
CA GLY A 633 -43.01 31.11 65.49
C GLY A 633 -42.23 30.25 64.49
N GLY A 634 -41.26 30.84 63.79
CA GLY A 634 -40.51 30.12 62.75
C GLY A 634 -39.13 30.68 62.42
N CYS A 635 -38.62 31.66 63.17
CA CYS A 635 -37.29 32.20 62.93
C CYS A 635 -36.17 31.30 63.50
N MET A 636 -34.92 31.68 63.20
CA MET A 636 -33.71 31.05 63.74
C MET A 636 -33.75 30.94 65.28
N PRO A 637 -33.22 29.87 65.89
CA PRO A 637 -33.26 29.67 67.35
C PRO A 637 -32.66 30.82 68.15
N ASP A 638 -31.54 31.37 67.69
CA ASP A 638 -30.84 32.47 68.38
C ASP A 638 -31.66 33.76 68.32
N ASP A 639 -32.23 34.08 67.15
CA ASP A 639 -33.13 35.23 66.99
C ASP A 639 -34.39 35.07 67.85
N LYS A 640 -34.95 33.86 67.90
CA LYS A 640 -36.12 33.56 68.71
C LYS A 640 -35.86 33.86 70.19
N GLU A 641 -34.71 33.47 70.72
CA GLU A 641 -34.35 33.75 72.11
C GLU A 641 -34.29 35.26 72.38
N VAL A 642 -33.63 36.01 71.49
CA VAL A 642 -33.50 37.47 71.60
C VAL A 642 -34.87 38.16 71.53
N ILE A 643 -35.75 37.75 70.62
CA ILE A 643 -37.09 38.32 70.46
C ILE A 643 -37.93 38.08 71.72
N LEU A 644 -37.95 36.84 72.22
CA LEU A 644 -38.69 36.50 73.44
C LEU A 644 -38.16 37.24 74.66
N GLN A 645 -36.84 37.37 74.78
CA GLN A 645 -36.21 38.13 75.87
C GLN A 645 -36.60 39.60 75.82
N ARG A 646 -36.47 40.25 74.65
CA ARG A 646 -36.86 41.66 74.44
C ARG A 646 -38.33 41.91 74.80
N THR A 647 -39.22 41.01 74.38
CA THR A 647 -40.65 41.09 74.70
C THR A 647 -40.91 40.93 76.21
N SER A 648 -40.26 39.95 76.86
CA SER A 648 -40.37 39.73 78.30
C SER A 648 -39.87 40.92 79.11
N ASP A 649 -38.74 41.52 78.71
CA ASP A 649 -38.16 42.68 79.39
C ASP A 649 -39.10 43.90 79.32
N MET A 650 -39.73 44.14 78.17
CA MET A 650 -40.71 45.22 78.02
C MET A 650 -41.95 45.02 78.89
N ARG A 651 -42.47 43.79 78.96
CA ARG A 651 -43.61 43.46 79.85
C ARG A 651 -43.24 43.70 81.31
N ALA A 652 -42.07 43.23 81.75
CA ALA A 652 -41.61 43.43 83.12
C ALA A 652 -41.45 44.92 83.49
N MET A 653 -40.94 45.74 82.57
CA MET A 653 -40.81 47.20 82.80
C MET A 653 -42.17 47.89 82.89
N TRP A 654 -43.13 47.53 82.03
CA TRP A 654 -44.48 48.07 82.11
C TRP A 654 -45.19 47.63 83.41
N ASP A 655 -45.10 46.35 83.80
CA ASP A 655 -45.69 45.83 85.03
C ASP A 655 -45.13 46.56 86.27
N GLY A 656 -43.82 46.79 86.30
CA GLY A 656 -43.15 47.53 87.36
C GLY A 656 -43.62 48.99 87.44
N LEU A 657 -43.69 49.69 86.31
CA LEU A 657 -44.16 51.07 86.22
C LEU A 657 -45.64 51.19 86.64
N ASN A 658 -46.49 50.31 86.15
CA ASN A 658 -47.92 50.29 86.46
C ASN A 658 -48.17 50.00 87.95
N SER A 659 -47.47 49.01 88.51
CA SER A 659 -47.55 48.69 89.94
C SER A 659 -47.14 49.87 90.81
N ALA A 660 -46.01 50.52 90.49
CA ALA A 660 -45.54 51.70 91.24
C ALA A 660 -46.52 52.88 91.15
N ALA A 661 -47.13 53.12 89.99
CA ALA A 661 -48.13 54.17 89.81
C ALA A 661 -49.44 53.88 90.57
N MET A 662 -49.86 52.61 90.63
CA MET A 662 -51.03 52.17 91.40
C MET A 662 -50.76 52.25 92.91
N GLU A 663 -49.58 51.85 93.37
CA GLU A 663 -49.17 52.01 94.78
C GLU A 663 -49.20 53.49 95.20
N ARG A 664 -48.74 54.38 94.32
CA ARG A 664 -48.84 55.83 94.55
C ARG A 664 -50.28 56.32 94.59
N GLN A 665 -51.16 55.80 93.74
CA GLN A 665 -52.60 56.10 93.75
C GLN A 665 -53.23 55.72 95.10
N SER A 666 -53.00 54.49 95.56
CA SER A 666 -53.50 54.02 96.86
C SER A 666 -52.93 54.85 98.01
N SER A 667 -51.65 55.22 97.95
CA SER A 667 -51.02 56.08 98.97
C SER A 667 -51.65 57.47 99.04
N LEU A 668 -52.00 58.07 97.88
CA LEU A 668 -52.70 59.35 97.80
C LEU A 668 -54.14 59.26 98.34
N GLU A 669 -54.85 58.17 98.04
CA GLU A 669 -56.21 57.91 98.53
C GLU A 669 -56.25 57.68 100.05
N GLU A 670 -55.31 56.87 100.57
CA GLU A 670 -55.14 56.66 102.02
C GLU A 670 -54.80 57.97 102.73
N SER A 671 -53.90 58.77 102.15
CA SER A 671 -53.55 60.09 102.67
C SER A 671 -54.77 61.02 102.69
N LEU A 672 -55.55 61.09 101.61
CA LEU A 672 -56.76 61.90 101.52
C LEU A 672 -57.82 61.47 102.54
N LEU A 673 -58.01 60.16 102.74
CA LEU A 673 -58.92 59.64 103.76
C LEU A 673 -58.45 60.04 105.16
N SER A 674 -57.17 59.85 105.47
CA SER A 674 -56.61 60.21 106.78
C SER A 674 -56.70 61.71 107.07
N LEU A 675 -56.52 62.56 106.05
CA LEU A 675 -56.71 64.00 106.14
C LEU A 675 -58.19 64.38 106.38
N GLY A 676 -59.11 63.71 105.70
CA GLY A 676 -60.55 63.89 105.93
C GLY A 676 -60.99 63.46 107.32
N GLU A 677 -60.52 62.30 107.81
CA GLU A 677 -60.76 61.84 109.18
C GLU A 677 -60.20 62.83 110.21
N PHE A 678 -59.04 63.42 109.93
CA PHE A 678 -58.46 64.48 110.74
C PHE A 678 -59.34 65.75 110.73
N GLU A 679 -59.77 66.24 109.56
CA GLU A 679 -60.65 67.41 109.43
C GLU A 679 -61.99 67.21 110.14
N ASP A 680 -62.61 66.03 110.00
CA ASP A 680 -63.87 65.69 110.65
C ASP A 680 -63.72 65.61 112.16
N ALA A 681 -62.71 64.88 112.65
CA ALA A 681 -62.43 64.77 114.08
C ALA A 681 -62.08 66.13 114.69
N TYR A 682 -61.32 66.94 113.97
CA TYR A 682 -60.97 68.30 114.35
C TYR A 682 -62.21 69.20 114.43
N SER A 683 -63.03 69.19 113.39
CA SER A 683 -64.26 70.00 113.28
C SER A 683 -65.28 69.61 114.36
N GLU A 684 -65.49 68.31 114.61
CA GLU A 684 -66.38 67.82 115.67
C GLU A 684 -65.90 68.31 117.05
N LEU A 685 -64.60 68.17 117.33
CA LEU A 685 -64.02 68.62 118.59
C LEU A 685 -64.11 70.15 118.73
N TRP A 686 -63.84 70.89 117.65
CA TRP A 686 -63.89 72.35 117.62
C TRP A 686 -65.31 72.90 117.79
N ALA A 687 -66.29 72.32 117.09
CA ALA A 687 -67.70 72.69 117.23
C ALA A 687 -68.20 72.44 118.66
N TRP A 688 -67.84 71.29 119.24
CA TRP A 688 -68.14 71.02 120.64
C TRP A 688 -67.45 71.99 121.60
N LEU A 689 -66.16 72.29 121.40
CA LEU A 689 -65.42 73.26 122.21
C LEU A 689 -66.08 74.64 122.15
N THR A 690 -66.49 75.07 120.96
CA THR A 690 -67.16 76.35 120.75
C THR A 690 -68.50 76.40 121.48
N ASP A 691 -69.30 75.34 121.42
CA ASP A 691 -70.56 75.27 122.18
C ASP A 691 -70.35 75.18 123.70
N ALA A 692 -69.34 74.44 124.15
CA ALA A 692 -68.97 74.35 125.56
C ALA A 692 -68.54 75.73 126.11
N LEU A 693 -67.72 76.48 125.36
CA LEU A 693 -67.34 77.87 125.66
C LEU A 693 -68.57 78.79 125.72
N ARG A 694 -69.50 78.65 124.76
CA ARG A 694 -70.76 79.41 124.75
C ARG A 694 -71.60 79.13 126.00
N GLN A 695 -71.82 77.87 126.36
CA GLN A 695 -72.57 77.46 127.57
C GLN A 695 -71.92 77.99 128.86
N LEU A 696 -70.58 78.03 128.91
CA LEU A 696 -69.82 78.64 130.01
C LEU A 696 -70.03 80.15 130.07
N GLY A 697 -69.99 80.84 128.93
CA GLY A 697 -70.25 82.29 128.84
C GLY A 697 -71.68 82.70 129.20
N GLU A 698 -72.66 81.83 128.95
CA GLU A 698 -74.09 82.04 129.27
C GLU A 698 -74.47 81.72 130.73
N THR A 699 -73.50 81.38 131.58
CA THR A 699 -73.77 81.13 133.00
C THR A 699 -74.26 82.39 133.73
N GLU A 700 -75.46 82.31 134.32
CA GLU A 700 -76.03 83.39 135.12
C GLU A 700 -75.16 83.72 136.35
N PRO A 701 -75.14 84.99 136.82
CA PRO A 701 -74.45 85.35 138.05
C PRO A 701 -74.95 84.52 139.23
N ILE A 702 -74.03 84.14 140.12
CA ILE A 702 -74.32 83.30 141.30
C ILE A 702 -75.41 83.99 142.15
N THR A 703 -76.57 83.35 142.28
CA THR A 703 -77.68 83.86 143.08
C THR A 703 -77.55 83.40 144.54
N GLY A 704 -78.23 84.09 145.46
CA GLY A 704 -78.25 83.71 146.89
C GLY A 704 -79.16 82.52 147.22
N ASP A 705 -79.83 81.93 146.22
CA ASP A 705 -80.77 80.83 146.38
C ASP A 705 -80.02 79.48 146.36
N PRO A 706 -80.04 78.70 147.47
CA PRO A 706 -79.42 77.39 147.58
C PRO A 706 -79.78 76.42 146.44
N ASP A 707 -81.03 76.44 145.97
CA ASP A 707 -81.51 75.50 144.95
C ASP A 707 -81.01 75.89 143.55
N MET A 708 -80.88 77.19 143.26
CA MET A 708 -80.28 77.70 142.02
C MET A 708 -78.76 77.47 141.99
N VAL A 709 -78.05 77.69 143.11
CA VAL A 709 -76.61 77.40 143.21
C VAL A 709 -76.35 75.91 143.06
N ALA A 710 -77.17 75.06 143.66
CA ALA A 710 -77.10 73.61 143.47
C ALA A 710 -77.32 73.23 142.00
N ALA A 711 -78.28 73.87 141.31
CA ALA A 711 -78.52 73.67 139.88
C ALA A 711 -77.35 74.15 139.00
N GLN A 712 -76.77 75.32 139.29
CA GLN A 712 -75.58 75.85 138.59
C GLN A 712 -74.36 74.95 138.80
N LEU A 713 -74.11 74.50 140.05
CA LEU A 713 -73.03 73.57 140.37
C LEU A 713 -73.25 72.21 139.70
N ALA A 714 -74.50 71.73 139.61
CA ALA A 714 -74.84 70.52 138.89
C ALA A 714 -74.58 70.65 137.38
N ARG A 715 -74.91 71.80 136.77
CA ARG A 715 -74.58 72.11 135.37
C ARG A 715 -73.07 72.14 135.13
N HIS A 716 -72.29 72.81 135.98
CA HIS A 716 -70.83 72.82 135.90
C HIS A 716 -70.22 71.42 136.08
N LYS A 717 -70.70 70.64 137.05
CA LYS A 717 -70.26 69.24 137.24
C LYS A 717 -70.64 68.35 136.04
N ALA A 718 -71.79 68.59 135.43
CA ALA A 718 -72.20 67.89 134.21
C ALA A 718 -71.27 68.23 133.04
N LEU A 719 -70.94 69.52 132.84
CA LEU A 719 -70.00 69.97 131.82
C LEU A 719 -68.58 69.42 132.06
N GLN A 720 -68.11 69.42 133.31
CA GLN A 720 -66.82 68.81 133.70
C GLN A 720 -66.78 67.30 133.40
N LYS A 721 -67.87 66.58 133.65
CA LYS A 721 -68.00 65.15 133.30
C LYS A 721 -68.00 64.94 131.79
N GLN A 722 -68.64 65.81 131.02
CA GLN A 722 -68.62 65.78 129.55
C GLN A 722 -67.22 66.07 128.99
N LEU A 723 -66.47 67.00 129.57
CA LEU A 723 -65.09 67.30 129.19
C LEU A 723 -64.17 66.09 129.42
N GLY A 724 -64.34 65.38 130.54
CA GLY A 724 -63.68 64.10 130.78
C GLY A 724 -64.08 62.98 129.81
N ALA A 725 -65.29 63.01 129.24
CA ALA A 725 -65.74 62.06 128.23
C ALA A 725 -65.20 62.39 126.82
N ARG A 726 -64.94 63.66 126.51
CA ARG A 726 -64.36 64.12 125.22
C ARG A 726 -62.86 63.87 125.06
N MET A 727 -62.24 63.34 126.10
CA MET A 727 -60.86 62.83 126.11
C MET A 727 -60.55 61.85 124.97
N SER A 728 -61.48 60.95 124.69
CA SER A 728 -61.35 60.00 123.58
C SER A 728 -61.40 60.69 122.22
N SER A 729 -62.22 61.73 122.06
CA SER A 729 -62.30 62.55 120.84
C SER A 729 -60.99 63.30 120.58
N ARG A 730 -60.39 63.90 121.62
CA ARG A 730 -59.06 64.54 121.47
C ARG A 730 -57.97 63.53 121.11
N ASN A 731 -57.96 62.37 121.76
CA ASN A 731 -57.01 61.31 121.43
C ASN A 731 -57.19 60.81 119.98
N ALA A 732 -58.44 60.78 119.48
CA ALA A 732 -58.75 60.50 118.08
C ALA A 732 -58.17 61.56 117.14
N VAL A 733 -58.35 62.86 117.42
CA VAL A 733 -57.72 63.96 116.65
C VAL A 733 -56.20 63.84 116.65
N THR A 734 -55.55 63.62 117.80
CA THR A 734 -54.08 63.44 117.87
C THR A 734 -53.60 62.18 117.16
N LYS A 735 -54.43 61.14 117.05
CA LYS A 735 -54.08 59.93 116.30
C LYS A 735 -54.19 60.19 114.80
N ALA A 736 -55.27 60.85 114.37
CA ALA A 736 -55.49 61.24 112.98
C ALA A 736 -54.44 62.26 112.51
N ALA A 737 -53.96 63.15 113.39
CA ALA A 737 -52.94 64.16 113.10
C ALA A 737 -51.53 63.60 112.84
N LYS A 738 -51.20 62.40 113.34
CA LYS A 738 -49.86 61.80 113.19
C LYS A 738 -49.54 61.44 111.74
N SER A 739 -50.54 60.96 110.99
CA SER A 739 -50.38 60.56 109.58
C SER A 739 -50.03 61.77 108.67
N PRO A 740 -50.76 62.91 108.74
CA PRO A 740 -50.39 64.14 108.06
C PRO A 740 -49.04 64.70 108.50
N HIS A 741 -48.72 64.67 109.79
CA HIS A 741 -47.48 65.24 110.33
C HIS A 741 -46.24 64.44 109.92
N GLU A 742 -46.33 63.10 109.88
CA GLU A 742 -45.24 62.25 109.36
C GLU A 742 -45.03 62.46 107.84
N ALA A 743 -46.08 62.79 107.09
CA ALA A 743 -45.97 63.20 105.68
C ALA A 743 -45.33 64.59 105.53
N GLU A 744 -45.63 65.51 106.44
CA GLU A 744 -45.09 66.88 106.45
C GLU A 744 -43.64 66.96 106.99
N ASP A 745 -43.25 66.11 107.94
CA ASP A 745 -41.86 65.98 108.42
C ASP A 745 -40.94 65.43 107.33
N ARG A 746 -41.43 64.50 106.49
CA ARG A 746 -40.71 64.06 105.29
C ARG A 746 -40.51 65.23 104.31
N ARG A 747 -41.46 66.16 104.19
CA ARG A 747 -41.29 67.41 103.40
C ARG A 747 -40.27 68.35 104.00
N ARG A 748 -40.33 68.63 105.31
CA ARG A 748 -39.39 69.54 106.01
C ARG A 748 -37.94 69.07 105.93
N SER A 749 -37.70 67.76 105.82
CA SER A 749 -36.36 67.21 105.56
C SER A 749 -35.79 67.55 104.17
N SER A 750 -36.59 68.15 103.28
CA SER A 750 -36.24 68.44 101.87
C SER A 750 -36.36 69.91 101.41
N SER A 751 -36.83 70.86 102.24
CA SER A 751 -36.84 72.32 101.92
C SER A 751 -37.11 73.21 103.15
N PRO A 752 -36.64 74.48 103.22
CA PRO A 752 -36.75 75.32 104.43
C PRO A 752 -37.99 76.24 104.47
N GLU A 753 -38.76 76.05 105.56
CA GLU A 753 -39.64 76.93 106.37
C GLU A 753 -40.53 78.03 105.76
N GLU A 754 -41.83 77.94 106.09
CA GLU A 754 -42.65 79.06 106.59
C GLU A 754 -43.69 78.49 107.60
N GLU A 755 -43.73 79.02 108.82
CA GLU A 755 -44.51 78.45 109.94
C GLU A 755 -45.82 79.24 110.14
N VAL A 756 -46.95 78.62 109.79
CA VAL A 756 -48.31 79.15 110.03
C VAL A 756 -48.93 78.34 111.16
N ALA A 757 -49.40 79.02 112.20
CA ALA A 757 -50.06 78.44 113.37
C ALA A 757 -51.19 77.46 112.97
N GLY A 758 -50.95 76.18 113.25
CA GLY A 758 -51.78 75.08 112.77
C GLY A 758 -53.10 74.92 113.54
N PRO A 759 -54.05 74.12 113.00
CA PRO A 759 -55.30 73.77 113.69
C PRO A 759 -55.08 73.24 115.11
N GLY A 760 -54.00 72.48 115.35
CA GLY A 760 -53.64 71.93 116.66
C GLY A 760 -53.45 72.99 117.76
N GLU A 761 -52.84 74.13 117.43
CA GLU A 761 -52.66 75.24 118.39
C GLU A 761 -54.00 75.90 118.75
N ARG A 762 -54.93 76.03 117.79
CA ARG A 762 -56.29 76.57 118.03
C ARG A 762 -57.10 75.70 118.98
N VAL A 763 -57.04 74.38 118.85
CA VAL A 763 -57.69 73.45 119.82
C VAL A 763 -57.05 73.55 121.20
N GLY A 764 -55.73 73.74 121.27
CA GLY A 764 -55.01 73.98 122.53
C GLY A 764 -55.46 75.26 123.24
N GLU A 765 -55.64 76.35 122.50
CA GLU A 765 -56.16 77.62 123.02
C GLU A 765 -57.64 77.52 123.44
N GLY A 766 -58.50 76.89 122.64
CA GLY A 766 -59.92 76.69 122.99
C GLY A 766 -60.12 75.84 124.26
N LEU A 767 -59.32 74.78 124.45
CA LEU A 767 -59.32 74.00 125.70
C LEU A 767 -58.79 74.81 126.89
N SER A 768 -57.80 75.68 126.67
CA SER A 768 -57.26 76.60 127.67
C SER A 768 -58.32 77.60 128.13
N ASP A 769 -59.10 78.15 127.21
CA ASP A 769 -60.19 79.08 127.53
C ASP A 769 -61.35 78.41 128.28
N VAL A 770 -61.73 77.17 127.92
CA VAL A 770 -62.74 76.39 128.67
C VAL A 770 -62.27 76.12 130.10
N CYS A 771 -60.99 75.77 130.29
CA CYS A 771 -60.41 75.53 131.62
C CYS A 771 -60.30 76.84 132.43
N GLY A 772 -59.86 77.94 131.80
CA GLY A 772 -59.77 79.26 132.44
C GLY A 772 -61.15 79.80 132.88
N GLN A 773 -62.18 79.64 132.04
CA GLN A 773 -63.55 80.07 132.38
C GLN A 773 -64.19 79.21 133.48
N THR A 774 -63.87 77.90 133.54
CA THR A 774 -64.31 77.03 134.66
C THR A 774 -63.61 77.37 135.98
N GLU A 775 -62.35 77.80 135.96
CA GLU A 775 -61.65 78.31 137.15
C GLU A 775 -62.19 79.68 137.59
N GLN A 776 -62.52 80.57 136.66
CA GLN A 776 -63.06 81.90 136.96
C GLN A 776 -64.49 81.84 137.52
N THR A 777 -65.31 80.88 137.10
CA THR A 777 -66.62 80.59 137.71
C THR A 777 -66.50 79.97 139.10
N ARG A 778 -65.48 79.14 139.36
CA ARG A 778 -65.17 78.61 140.70
C ARG A 778 -64.68 79.68 141.68
N GLY A 779 -63.92 80.67 141.20
CA GLY A 779 -63.39 81.77 142.01
C GLY A 779 -64.46 82.74 142.57
N ARG A 780 -65.72 82.62 142.12
CA ARG A 780 -66.85 83.43 142.61
C ARG A 780 -67.65 82.78 143.74
N LEU A 781 -67.30 81.57 144.17
CA LEU A 781 -67.98 80.90 145.30
C LEU A 781 -67.50 81.48 146.66
N PRO A 782 -68.40 82.04 147.49
CA PRO A 782 -68.03 82.53 148.82
C PRO A 782 -67.61 81.37 149.74
N GLY A 783 -66.48 81.55 150.45
CA GLY A 783 -65.71 80.53 151.16
C GLY A 783 -66.35 79.84 152.37
N ASN A 784 -67.67 79.71 152.46
CA ASN A 784 -68.37 79.10 153.61
C ASN A 784 -69.54 78.16 153.21
N TRP A 785 -69.32 77.24 152.28
CA TRP A 785 -70.27 76.15 151.98
C TRP A 785 -69.68 74.77 152.32
N PRO A 786 -70.43 73.85 152.98
CA PRO A 786 -69.89 72.61 153.51
C PRO A 786 -69.95 71.49 152.47
N VAL A 787 -69.08 71.53 151.46
CA VAL A 787 -68.70 70.34 150.66
C VAL A 787 -67.22 70.46 150.30
N GLN A 788 -66.35 69.80 151.06
CA GLN A 788 -64.95 69.58 150.66
C GLN A 788 -64.93 68.71 149.39
N VAL A 789 -64.66 69.31 148.24
CA VAL A 789 -64.16 68.58 147.07
C VAL A 789 -62.62 68.61 147.15
N PRO A 790 -61.93 67.46 147.27
CA PRO A 790 -60.49 67.45 147.51
C PRO A 790 -59.69 68.09 146.37
N ILE A 791 -58.68 68.87 146.75
CA ILE A 791 -57.70 69.55 145.88
C ILE A 791 -56.94 68.58 144.94
N SER A 792 -56.96 67.27 145.23
CA SER A 792 -56.35 66.22 144.39
C SER A 792 -56.94 66.12 142.97
N TYR A 793 -58.18 66.58 142.74
CA TYR A 793 -58.78 66.56 141.39
C TYR A 793 -58.24 67.67 140.46
N PHE A 794 -57.82 68.81 141.02
CA PHE A 794 -57.32 69.95 140.25
C PHE A 794 -55.85 69.79 139.84
N SER A 795 -55.05 69.15 140.70
CA SER A 795 -53.69 68.73 140.36
C SER A 795 -53.69 67.77 139.16
N SER A 796 -54.64 66.85 139.08
CA SER A 796 -54.79 65.94 137.95
C SER A 796 -55.20 66.66 136.66
N LEU A 797 -56.08 67.66 136.73
CA LEU A 797 -56.53 68.44 135.56
C LEU A 797 -55.45 69.41 135.03
N LEU A 798 -54.67 70.06 135.90
CA LEU A 798 -53.53 70.89 135.47
C LEU A 798 -52.36 70.06 134.93
N TYR A 799 -52.03 68.94 135.58
CA TYR A 799 -51.05 67.98 135.07
C TYR A 799 -51.49 67.43 133.71
N PHE A 800 -52.80 67.19 133.56
CA PHE A 800 -53.41 66.76 132.32
C PHE A 800 -53.38 67.86 131.23
N TYR A 801 -53.69 69.11 131.56
CA TYR A 801 -53.57 70.26 130.65
C TYR A 801 -52.14 70.45 130.13
N TYR A 802 -51.14 70.42 131.02
CA TYR A 802 -49.73 70.59 130.61
C TYR A 802 -49.19 69.41 129.80
N LYS A 803 -49.56 68.17 130.14
CA LYS A 803 -49.14 66.99 129.37
C LYS A 803 -49.70 66.99 127.94
N VAL A 804 -50.86 67.59 127.75
CA VAL A 804 -51.59 67.63 126.48
C VAL A 804 -51.09 68.75 125.60
N LYS A 805 -50.75 69.89 126.19
CA LYS A 805 -50.09 70.98 125.50
C LYS A 805 -48.70 70.57 124.97
N CYS A 806 -47.98 69.71 125.70
CA CYS A 806 -46.67 69.18 125.28
C CYS A 806 -46.71 67.96 124.33
N GLU A 807 -47.89 67.38 124.05
CA GLU A 807 -48.05 66.29 123.07
C GLU A 807 -48.68 66.77 121.74
N ILE A 808 -49.09 68.05 121.68
CA ILE A 808 -49.74 68.70 120.52
C ILE A 808 -48.82 69.76 119.88
N LEU A 809 -48.04 70.48 120.70
CA LEU A 809 -46.81 71.15 120.26
C LEU A 809 -45.69 70.13 120.20
#